data_AF-A0A327RB95-F1
#
_entry.id   AF-A0A327RB95-F1
#
_cell.length_a   1.000
_cell.length_b   1.000
_cell.length_c   1.000
_cell.angle_alpha   90.00
_cell.angle_beta   90.00
_cell.angle_gamma   90.00
#
_symmetry.space_group_name_H-M   'P 1'
#
loop_
_entity.id
_entity.type
_entity.pdbx_description
1 polymer ?
#
loop_
_entity_poly.entity_id
_entity_poly.type
_entity_poly.pdbx_seq_one_letter_code
_entity_poly.pdbx_strand_id
1 'polypeptide(L)'
;MNKICVCLLLMGVVGCGKKEYKDKIYVKPEIVREAPSDFLSPEESIEKFYLPEGYRIELVASEPMVNEPVAIAWDGDGKMYVAEMNTYMQNVDGDGEDEPISQIKLLVDLDGDGKMDKSTVFIDSLLLPRMILPLDDRLIVNETYSYDLWSYRDTDNDGVADEKIRVYENPKRRGGNLEHQQSGLVWNLDNWVYTTYNPLRFRFNKDGIKVDSLVDGSSGQWGLTQDDLGNMYYSSAGGETAAYGFQVPAIYGEVDLDGQISEGFMEPWPVVGTPDVQGGAELRLKEDGTLNKFTGVAGQEIFRGDKLPPSTYGDLFIPEPVGRLIRRAKIKNENGKKVLYNAYDQAEFLASTDLNFRPVQAQTGPDGSLYIVDMYRGIIQEGNWTREGSHLRPVILRKGLDKNIGRGRIYRIVHEEIKPGGKPQLLDKSAEELVDYLGHTNGWYRNTAQKLIILKGDKTVVPKLKDIARDNESFWTENFGDKDYPRERVHALWTLEGLGVVDKSLILEKLNDVDPRVRITAIRLSEEFLKKEDQEIMQALAKVQNDNDINVVNQLVLSLRYSKSAESSDLLSSVSEQYGDNELVAASVDLGLKAKDSDLQQLKHRLANKSNGHKWRALDGYDIYKQTCVTCHGQDLKGVPNGENSLIAPSLIGSPRVMGDKEVLVKILLNGLTGPIDGKEYGIMLPMGSNDDDWIGHVATYIRSMNDTTMVHENEVRDIRAKDPDRKNYWTLKELLK
;
A
#
# COMPACT_ATOMS: atom_id res chain seq x y z
N MET A 1 -3.81 -47.55 -64.54
CA MET A 1 -3.38 -48.12 -63.24
C MET A 1 -2.07 -47.47 -62.85
N ASN A 2 -2.05 -46.59 -61.84
CA ASN A 2 -1.03 -46.60 -60.79
C ASN A 2 -1.39 -45.60 -59.69
N LYS A 3 -1.24 -46.07 -58.45
CA LYS A 3 -1.75 -45.53 -57.20
C LYS A 3 -0.91 -44.34 -56.74
N ILE A 4 -1.57 -43.26 -56.33
CA ILE A 4 -0.98 -42.16 -55.57
C ILE A 4 -0.97 -42.60 -54.10
N CYS A 5 0.23 -42.68 -53.51
CA CYS A 5 0.44 -42.93 -52.08
C CYS A 5 0.24 -41.61 -51.32
N VAL A 6 -0.78 -41.56 -50.47
CA VAL A 6 -0.99 -40.49 -49.49
C VAL A 6 -0.15 -40.84 -48.25
N CYS A 7 0.90 -40.05 -47.99
CA CYS A 7 1.59 -40.07 -46.70
C CYS A 7 0.76 -39.28 -45.68
N LEU A 8 0.01 -40.00 -44.84
CA LEU A 8 -0.55 -39.49 -43.60
C LEU A 8 0.58 -39.39 -42.57
N LEU A 9 1.03 -38.17 -42.28
CA LEU A 9 1.82 -37.87 -41.09
C LEU A 9 0.88 -37.90 -39.88
N LEU A 10 0.93 -38.99 -39.12
CA LEU A 10 0.39 -39.06 -37.77
C LEU A 10 1.28 -38.21 -36.86
N MET A 11 0.94 -36.94 -36.66
CA MET A 11 1.41 -36.19 -35.49
C MET A 11 0.70 -36.76 -34.27
N GLY A 12 1.43 -37.60 -33.51
CA GLY A 12 1.02 -37.95 -32.17
C GLY A 12 1.05 -36.71 -31.29
N VAL A 13 -0.13 -36.17 -30.97
CA VAL A 13 -0.30 -35.15 -29.92
C VAL A 13 -0.03 -35.87 -28.59
N VAL A 14 1.23 -35.89 -28.16
CA VAL A 14 1.55 -36.13 -26.76
C VAL A 14 1.17 -34.85 -26.03
N GLY A 15 -0.05 -34.82 -25.49
CA GLY A 15 -0.45 -33.76 -24.57
C GLY A 15 0.43 -33.84 -23.33
N CYS A 16 1.48 -33.02 -23.27
CA CYS A 16 2.17 -32.71 -22.02
C CYS A 16 1.17 -31.94 -21.15
N GLY A 17 0.37 -32.65 -20.34
CA GLY A 17 -0.42 -32.00 -19.31
C GLY A 17 0.52 -31.22 -18.38
N LYS A 18 0.27 -29.92 -18.19
CA LYS A 18 0.99 -29.13 -17.18
C LYS A 18 0.74 -29.79 -15.82
N LYS A 19 1.82 -30.10 -15.09
CA LYS A 19 1.72 -30.68 -13.75
C LYS A 19 0.97 -29.72 -12.83
N GLU A 20 -0.09 -30.21 -12.20
CA GLU A 20 -0.84 -29.43 -11.20
C GLU A 20 -0.10 -29.53 -9.85
N TYR A 21 0.23 -28.38 -9.26
CA TYR A 21 0.84 -28.31 -7.95
C TYR A 21 -0.25 -28.03 -6.91
N LYS A 22 -0.46 -28.97 -6.00
CA LYS A 22 -1.31 -28.79 -4.82
C LYS A 22 -0.43 -28.90 -3.59
N ASP A 23 -0.41 -27.85 -2.80
CA ASP A 23 0.35 -27.86 -1.57
C ASP A 23 -0.28 -28.85 -0.59
N LYS A 24 0.56 -29.68 0.01
CA LYS A 24 0.18 -30.47 1.17
C LYS A 24 0.77 -29.79 2.40
N ILE A 25 -0.09 -29.03 3.09
CA ILE A 25 0.30 -28.32 4.31
C ILE A 25 0.73 -29.31 5.39
N TYR A 26 1.72 -28.92 6.20
CA TYR A 26 2.15 -29.71 7.34
C TYR A 26 1.02 -29.86 8.37
N VAL A 27 1.04 -30.94 9.15
CA VAL A 27 0.15 -31.07 10.31
C VAL A 27 0.65 -30.09 11.37
N LYS A 28 -0.23 -29.17 11.81
CA LYS A 28 0.13 -28.19 12.83
C LYS A 28 0.72 -28.90 14.07
N PRO A 29 1.96 -28.57 14.47
CA PRO A 29 2.59 -29.20 15.63
C PRO A 29 1.88 -28.79 16.93
N GLU A 30 2.19 -29.50 18.01
CA GLU A 30 1.78 -29.08 19.35
C GLU A 30 2.36 -27.69 19.67
N ILE A 31 1.54 -26.83 20.27
CA ILE A 31 1.92 -25.45 20.58
C ILE A 31 2.99 -25.45 21.65
N VAL A 32 4.13 -24.83 21.34
CA VAL A 32 5.20 -24.59 22.31
C VAL A 32 4.84 -23.35 23.12
N ARG A 33 4.15 -23.52 24.26
CA ARG A 33 3.66 -22.40 25.09
C ARG A 33 4.78 -21.48 25.58
N GLU A 34 5.93 -22.03 25.95
CA GLU A 34 7.08 -21.25 26.40
C GLU A 34 8.31 -21.71 25.61
N ALA A 35 8.49 -21.18 24.41
CA ALA A 35 9.62 -21.54 23.58
C ALA A 35 10.94 -21.05 24.22
N PRO A 36 12.05 -21.80 24.11
CA PRO A 36 13.36 -21.34 24.56
C PRO A 36 13.73 -20.04 23.85
N SER A 37 14.37 -19.11 24.57
CA SER A 37 14.90 -17.87 24.01
C SER A 37 16.36 -17.98 23.62
N ASP A 38 17.02 -19.13 23.84
CA ASP A 38 18.42 -19.32 23.46
C ASP A 38 18.62 -19.06 21.96
N PHE A 39 19.78 -18.49 21.61
CA PHE A 39 20.17 -18.39 20.23
C PHE A 39 20.38 -19.77 19.63
N LEU A 40 19.87 -19.96 18.43
CA LEU A 40 20.14 -21.12 17.59
C LEU A 40 21.14 -20.71 16.50
N SER A 41 21.99 -21.63 16.06
CA SER A 41 22.69 -21.47 14.78
C SER A 41 21.69 -21.36 13.62
N PRO A 42 22.10 -20.84 12.44
CA PRO A 42 21.25 -20.86 11.25
C PRO A 42 20.70 -22.26 10.93
N GLU A 43 21.53 -23.30 11.05
CA GLU A 43 21.14 -24.69 10.81
C GLU A 43 20.10 -25.18 11.81
N GLU A 44 20.32 -24.95 13.12
CA GLU A 44 19.37 -25.33 14.18
C GLU A 44 18.04 -24.58 14.06
N SER A 45 18.06 -23.33 13.62
CA SER A 45 16.86 -22.52 13.38
C SER A 45 16.07 -23.03 12.17
N ILE A 46 16.76 -23.46 11.11
CA ILE A 46 16.12 -24.06 9.93
C ILE A 46 15.32 -25.31 10.30
N GLU A 47 15.82 -26.12 11.25
CA GLU A 47 15.11 -27.29 11.77
C GLU A 47 13.82 -26.94 12.56
N LYS A 48 13.62 -25.67 12.93
CA LYS A 48 12.41 -25.20 13.64
C LYS A 48 11.30 -24.72 12.71
N PHE A 49 11.55 -24.64 11.40
CA PHE A 49 10.57 -24.20 10.43
C PHE A 49 9.65 -25.31 9.95
N TYR A 50 8.37 -24.96 9.80
CA TYR A 50 7.34 -25.79 9.19
C TYR A 50 6.90 -25.13 7.88
N LEU A 51 6.95 -25.89 6.79
CA LEU A 51 6.60 -25.48 5.42
C LEU A 51 5.76 -26.59 4.76
N PRO A 52 4.93 -26.27 3.74
CA PRO A 52 4.24 -27.30 2.96
C PRO A 52 5.23 -28.28 2.31
N GLU A 53 4.79 -29.52 2.11
CA GLU A 53 5.60 -30.56 1.46
C GLU A 53 6.14 -30.08 0.10
N GLY A 54 7.41 -30.36 -0.17
CA GLY A 54 8.11 -29.94 -1.40
C GLY A 54 8.73 -28.54 -1.32
N TYR A 55 8.31 -27.68 -0.39
CA TYR A 55 9.00 -26.41 -0.12
C TYR A 55 10.11 -26.61 0.89
N ARG A 56 11.22 -25.91 0.67
CA ARG A 56 12.35 -25.85 1.59
C ARG A 56 12.86 -24.43 1.70
N ILE A 57 13.49 -24.12 2.81
CA ILE A 57 14.12 -22.84 3.09
C ILE A 57 15.64 -23.02 3.05
N GLU A 58 16.32 -22.08 2.38
CA GLU A 58 17.76 -22.05 2.25
C GLU A 58 18.31 -20.78 2.89
N LEU A 59 19.43 -20.89 3.59
CA LEU A 59 20.15 -19.73 4.08
C LEU A 59 20.86 -19.02 2.92
N VAL A 60 20.64 -17.70 2.80
CA VAL A 60 21.28 -16.82 1.81
C VAL A 60 22.42 -16.04 2.45
N ALA A 61 22.18 -15.46 3.63
CA ALA A 61 23.17 -14.76 4.43
C ALA A 61 22.76 -14.80 5.92
N SER A 62 23.74 -14.83 6.82
CA SER A 62 23.54 -14.74 8.27
C SER A 62 24.62 -13.89 8.93
N GLU A 63 24.51 -13.64 10.22
CA GLU A 63 25.62 -13.12 11.02
C GLU A 63 26.92 -13.95 10.80
N PRO A 64 28.12 -13.32 10.76
CA PRO A 64 28.37 -11.88 10.91
C PRO A 64 28.22 -11.06 9.60
N MET A 65 27.81 -11.68 8.48
CA MET A 65 27.70 -11.01 7.17
C MET A 65 26.64 -9.90 7.17
N VAL A 66 25.53 -10.17 7.86
CA VAL A 66 24.41 -9.25 8.09
C VAL A 66 24.04 -9.24 9.57
N ASN A 67 23.60 -8.09 10.08
CA ASN A 67 23.10 -7.93 11.45
C ASN A 67 21.84 -7.07 11.43
N GLU A 68 20.80 -7.51 12.13
CA GLU A 68 19.50 -6.84 12.26
C GLU A 68 18.94 -6.27 10.93
N PRO A 69 18.86 -7.09 9.86
CA PRO A 69 18.39 -6.64 8.55
C PRO A 69 16.88 -6.36 8.61
N VAL A 70 16.45 -5.29 7.93
CA VAL A 70 15.04 -4.87 7.89
C VAL A 70 14.50 -4.67 6.48
N ALA A 71 15.37 -4.48 5.49
CA ALA A 71 14.99 -4.38 4.10
C ALA A 71 16.11 -4.85 3.17
N ILE A 72 15.74 -5.52 2.08
CA ILE A 72 16.64 -5.90 0.98
C ILE A 72 16.15 -5.36 -0.37
N ALA A 73 17.09 -5.10 -1.28
CA ALA A 73 16.81 -4.78 -2.67
C ALA A 73 17.99 -5.17 -3.57
N TRP A 74 17.72 -5.57 -4.82
CA TRP A 74 18.75 -5.91 -5.80
C TRP A 74 18.93 -4.83 -6.87
N ASP A 75 20.17 -4.60 -7.28
CA ASP A 75 20.45 -3.90 -8.54
C ASP A 75 20.22 -4.82 -9.76
N GLY A 76 20.37 -4.27 -10.97
CA GLY A 76 20.14 -5.00 -12.22
C GLY A 76 21.06 -6.20 -12.45
N ASP A 77 22.15 -6.34 -11.70
CA ASP A 77 23.13 -7.43 -11.81
C ASP A 77 23.11 -8.38 -10.60
N GLY A 78 22.12 -8.19 -9.71
CA GLY A 78 21.85 -9.09 -8.60
C GLY A 78 22.74 -8.85 -7.38
N LYS A 79 23.46 -7.73 -7.28
CA LYS A 79 24.06 -7.34 -6.00
C LYS A 79 22.94 -6.93 -5.04
N MET A 80 22.99 -7.43 -3.82
CA MET A 80 21.94 -7.22 -2.82
C MET A 80 22.36 -6.12 -1.84
N TYR A 81 21.58 -5.05 -1.79
CA TYR A 81 21.65 -4.06 -0.73
C TYR A 81 20.81 -4.53 0.47
N VAL A 82 21.35 -4.41 1.68
CA VAL A 82 20.70 -4.81 2.93
C VAL A 82 20.73 -3.64 3.90
N ALA A 83 19.56 -3.11 4.27
CA ALA A 83 19.45 -2.09 5.31
C ALA A 83 19.42 -2.76 6.69
N GLU A 84 20.30 -2.31 7.59
CA GLU A 84 20.46 -2.82 8.95
C GLU A 84 20.07 -1.74 9.97
N MET A 85 19.28 -2.10 10.99
CA MET A 85 18.84 -1.18 12.06
C MET A 85 19.59 -1.47 13.38
N ASN A 86 20.92 -1.38 13.36
CA ASN A 86 21.83 -1.85 14.43
C ASN A 86 21.71 -1.12 15.78
N THR A 87 20.92 -0.04 15.87
CA THR A 87 20.66 0.66 17.14
C THR A 87 19.27 0.37 17.69
N TYR A 88 18.40 -0.33 16.94
CA TYR A 88 17.02 -0.59 17.34
C TYR A 88 16.97 -1.49 18.56
N MET A 89 16.30 -1.06 19.64
CA MET A 89 16.02 -1.84 20.85
C MET A 89 17.21 -2.69 21.37
N GLN A 90 18.43 -2.13 21.39
CA GLN A 90 19.64 -2.84 21.85
C GLN A 90 19.62 -3.18 23.35
N ASN A 91 18.66 -2.61 24.08
CA ASN A 91 18.28 -3.03 25.41
C ASN A 91 16.77 -2.83 25.60
N VAL A 92 16.24 -3.26 26.76
CA VAL A 92 14.80 -3.17 27.06
C VAL A 92 14.28 -1.74 27.15
N ASP A 93 15.15 -0.75 27.36
CA ASP A 93 14.81 0.67 27.49
C ASP A 93 14.93 1.45 26.16
N GLY A 94 15.51 0.83 25.11
CA GLY A 94 15.73 1.48 23.82
C GLY A 94 16.84 2.54 23.85
N ASP A 95 17.83 2.42 24.73
CA ASP A 95 18.90 3.42 24.78
C ASP A 95 19.72 3.41 23.49
N GLY A 96 20.04 4.60 22.98
CA GLY A 96 20.93 4.78 21.82
C GLY A 96 20.25 4.57 20.46
N GLU A 97 18.93 4.39 20.39
CA GLU A 97 18.21 4.21 19.11
C GLU A 97 18.45 5.36 18.12
N ASP A 98 18.63 6.58 18.63
CA ASP A 98 18.85 7.79 17.85
C ASP A 98 20.32 8.00 17.41
N GLU A 99 21.22 7.07 17.73
CA GLU A 99 22.62 7.16 17.33
C GLU A 99 22.79 6.77 15.84
N PRO A 100 23.52 7.55 15.04
CA PRO A 100 23.75 7.26 13.63
C PRO A 100 24.84 6.20 13.47
N ILE A 101 24.53 4.94 13.83
CA ILE A 101 25.46 3.79 13.77
C ILE A 101 24.97 2.73 12.76
N SER A 102 23.69 2.78 12.39
CA SER A 102 23.11 1.85 11.44
C SER A 102 23.72 2.00 10.05
N GLN A 103 23.57 0.98 9.20
CA GLN A 103 24.31 0.90 7.94
C GLN A 103 23.49 0.23 6.83
N ILE A 104 23.98 0.34 5.61
CA ILE A 104 23.54 -0.47 4.47
C ILE A 104 24.73 -1.30 4.00
N LYS A 105 24.55 -2.62 3.90
CA LYS A 105 25.54 -3.55 3.35
C LYS A 105 25.28 -3.79 1.86
N LEU A 106 26.35 -4.07 1.12
CA LEU A 106 26.32 -4.61 -0.24
C LEU A 106 26.83 -6.05 -0.21
N LEU A 107 25.94 -6.99 -0.55
CA LEU A 107 26.20 -8.41 -0.61
C LEU A 107 26.31 -8.88 -2.05
N VAL A 108 27.25 -9.79 -2.31
CA VAL A 108 27.52 -10.34 -3.64
C VAL A 108 27.64 -11.85 -3.57
N ASP A 109 26.82 -12.52 -4.37
CA ASP A 109 26.96 -13.92 -4.76
C ASP A 109 27.98 -13.99 -5.93
N LEU A 110 29.13 -14.61 -5.66
CA LEU A 110 30.27 -14.70 -6.56
C LEU A 110 30.19 -15.92 -7.48
N ASP A 111 29.54 -17.00 -7.06
CA ASP A 111 29.50 -18.27 -7.80
C ASP A 111 28.12 -18.61 -8.41
N GLY A 112 27.09 -17.84 -8.06
CA GLY A 112 25.73 -17.93 -8.59
C GLY A 112 24.89 -19.03 -7.96
N ASP A 113 25.25 -19.56 -6.79
CA ASP A 113 24.48 -20.60 -6.09
C ASP A 113 23.27 -20.06 -5.30
N GLY A 114 23.18 -18.72 -5.17
CA GLY A 114 22.15 -18.01 -4.44
C GLY A 114 22.47 -17.75 -2.97
N LYS A 115 23.68 -18.09 -2.51
CA LYS A 115 24.24 -17.67 -1.23
C LYS A 115 25.18 -16.50 -1.46
N MET A 116 25.23 -15.60 -0.49
CA MET A 116 26.11 -14.43 -0.59
C MET A 116 27.50 -14.82 -0.07
N ASP A 117 28.55 -14.44 -0.80
CA ASP A 117 29.94 -14.79 -0.47
C ASP A 117 30.74 -13.60 0.07
N LYS A 118 30.39 -12.39 -0.39
CA LYS A 118 31.05 -11.14 -0.01
C LYS A 118 30.04 -10.17 0.58
N SER A 119 30.43 -9.48 1.66
CA SER A 119 29.70 -8.35 2.23
C SER A 119 30.64 -7.17 2.43
N THR A 120 30.17 -5.97 2.08
CA THR A 120 30.88 -4.70 2.25
C THR A 120 29.93 -3.71 2.91
N VAL A 121 30.44 -2.82 3.76
CA VAL A 121 29.65 -1.68 4.25
C VAL A 121 29.57 -0.67 3.11
N PHE A 122 28.39 -0.56 2.50
CA PHE A 122 28.17 0.35 1.38
C PHE A 122 27.98 1.78 1.87
N ILE A 123 27.15 1.96 2.91
CA ILE A 123 26.92 3.24 3.58
C ILE A 123 26.94 3.00 5.09
N ASP A 124 27.70 3.79 5.82
CA ASP A 124 27.72 3.78 7.29
C ASP A 124 27.01 5.00 7.88
N SER A 125 26.99 5.07 9.20
CA SER A 125 26.60 6.24 9.97
C SER A 125 25.17 6.75 9.69
N LEU A 126 24.23 5.83 9.45
CA LEU A 126 22.83 6.12 9.17
C LEU A 126 21.99 6.05 10.43
N LEU A 127 20.93 6.84 10.46
CA LEU A 127 19.86 6.74 11.46
C LEU A 127 18.79 5.75 10.99
N LEU A 128 18.92 4.50 11.45
CA LEU A 128 17.92 3.44 11.29
C LEU A 128 17.27 3.40 9.87
N PRO A 129 18.05 3.12 8.81
CA PRO A 129 17.57 3.13 7.44
C PRO A 129 16.61 1.96 7.20
N ARG A 130 15.53 2.22 6.45
CA ARG A 130 14.49 1.20 6.20
C ARG A 130 13.81 1.28 4.83
N MET A 131 14.33 2.15 3.97
CA MET A 131 13.80 2.45 2.65
C MET A 131 14.97 2.56 1.70
N ILE A 132 15.10 1.56 0.81
CA ILE A 132 16.17 1.46 -0.17
C ILE A 132 15.60 1.11 -1.55
N LEU A 133 16.10 1.77 -2.59
CA LEU A 133 15.71 1.49 -3.98
C LEU A 133 16.91 1.68 -4.92
N PRO A 134 17.48 0.57 -5.43
CA PRO A 134 18.45 0.63 -6.52
C PRO A 134 17.78 1.16 -7.78
N LEU A 135 18.40 2.12 -8.46
CA LEU A 135 17.93 2.66 -9.73
C LEU A 135 18.72 2.03 -10.88
N ASP A 136 19.92 2.57 -11.11
CA ASP A 136 20.98 2.14 -12.00
C ASP A 136 22.21 1.82 -11.13
N ASP A 137 23.30 2.57 -11.26
CA ASP A 137 24.43 2.53 -10.33
C ASP A 137 24.19 3.37 -9.06
N ARG A 138 23.02 4.00 -8.94
CA ARG A 138 22.59 4.76 -7.76
C ARG A 138 21.68 3.96 -6.84
N LEU A 139 21.83 4.17 -5.54
CA LEU A 139 20.93 3.70 -4.48
C LEU A 139 20.17 4.88 -3.86
N ILE A 140 18.85 4.87 -3.91
CA ILE A 140 18.02 5.84 -3.19
C ILE A 140 17.77 5.33 -1.77
N VAL A 141 17.98 6.19 -0.78
CA VAL A 141 17.88 5.86 0.65
C VAL A 141 17.07 6.93 1.38
N ASN A 142 16.27 6.50 2.35
CA ASN A 142 15.70 7.35 3.37
C ASN A 142 16.05 6.86 4.79
N GLU A 143 16.32 7.82 5.66
CA GLU A 143 16.62 7.62 7.08
C GLU A 143 15.40 7.93 7.94
N THR A 144 15.35 7.31 9.11
CA THR A 144 14.28 7.52 10.10
C THR A 144 14.16 9.00 10.51
N TYR A 145 12.94 9.43 10.85
CA TYR A 145 12.58 10.81 11.20
C TYR A 145 12.74 11.88 10.13
N SER A 146 13.24 11.53 8.94
CA SER A 146 13.39 12.43 7.81
C SER A 146 12.45 12.04 6.68
N TYR A 147 11.95 13.02 5.93
CA TYR A 147 11.28 12.79 4.64
C TYR A 147 12.24 12.97 3.46
N ASP A 148 13.50 13.34 3.70
CA ASP A 148 14.50 13.54 2.65
C ASP A 148 14.83 12.21 1.94
N LEU A 149 15.09 12.30 0.64
CA LEU A 149 15.65 11.18 -0.13
C LEU A 149 17.07 11.52 -0.55
N TRP A 150 17.98 10.57 -0.35
CA TRP A 150 19.38 10.66 -0.72
C TRP A 150 19.70 9.64 -1.81
N SER A 151 20.48 10.05 -2.80
CA SER A 151 21.11 9.17 -3.78
C SER A 151 22.55 8.94 -3.36
N TYR A 152 22.93 7.67 -3.27
CA TYR A 152 24.30 7.22 -3.04
C TYR A 152 24.81 6.49 -4.28
N ARG A 153 26.11 6.60 -4.55
CA ARG A 153 26.76 5.92 -5.68
C ARG A 153 28.18 5.54 -5.28
N ASP A 154 28.62 4.42 -5.84
CA ASP A 154 30.01 3.94 -5.81
C ASP A 154 30.61 4.22 -7.20
N THR A 155 31.48 5.24 -7.29
CA THR A 155 32.00 5.72 -8.58
C THR A 155 33.30 5.05 -9.00
N ASP A 156 33.97 4.32 -8.11
CA ASP A 156 35.21 3.57 -8.39
C ASP A 156 35.05 2.04 -8.33
N ASN A 157 33.84 1.56 -8.01
CA ASN A 157 33.40 0.17 -7.97
C ASN A 157 34.16 -0.68 -6.92
N ASP A 158 34.56 -0.07 -5.80
CA ASP A 158 35.19 -0.76 -4.67
C ASP A 158 34.17 -1.44 -3.72
N GLY A 159 32.88 -1.14 -3.88
CA GLY A 159 31.77 -1.62 -3.07
C GLY A 159 31.35 -0.69 -1.94
N VAL A 160 31.84 0.55 -1.91
CA VAL A 160 31.53 1.59 -0.92
C VAL A 160 31.01 2.83 -1.64
N ALA A 161 29.96 3.45 -1.09
CA ALA A 161 29.45 4.70 -1.65
C ALA A 161 30.42 5.86 -1.39
N ASP A 162 30.86 6.53 -2.45
CA ASP A 162 31.77 7.68 -2.42
C ASP A 162 31.08 9.01 -2.83
N GLU A 163 29.86 8.93 -3.36
CA GLU A 163 29.01 10.07 -3.70
C GLU A 163 27.70 10.04 -2.90
N LYS A 164 27.30 11.19 -2.34
CA LYS A 164 26.01 11.40 -1.64
C LYS A 164 25.35 12.69 -2.12
N ILE A 165 24.18 12.58 -2.75
CA ILE A 165 23.40 13.70 -3.26
C ILE A 165 21.99 13.68 -2.65
N ARG A 166 21.56 14.79 -2.04
CA ARG A 166 20.16 14.93 -1.63
C ARG A 166 19.29 15.18 -2.86
N VAL A 167 18.41 14.25 -3.20
CA VAL A 167 17.55 14.34 -4.38
C VAL A 167 16.17 14.90 -4.05
N TYR A 168 15.71 14.74 -2.81
CA TYR A 168 14.49 15.37 -2.32
C TYR A 168 14.71 15.89 -0.90
N GLU A 169 14.24 17.12 -0.66
CA GLU A 169 14.28 17.76 0.64
C GLU A 169 12.87 18.08 1.11
N ASN A 170 12.60 17.77 2.37
CA ASN A 170 11.41 18.23 3.06
C ASN A 170 11.80 18.64 4.49
N PRO A 171 11.68 19.93 4.84
CA PRO A 171 12.13 20.44 6.12
C PRO A 171 11.31 19.93 7.31
N LYS A 172 10.18 19.27 7.07
CA LYS A 172 9.39 18.62 8.14
C LYS A 172 10.12 17.36 8.58
N ARG A 173 10.13 17.13 9.90
CA ARG A 173 10.58 15.86 10.48
C ARG A 173 9.37 15.04 10.93
N ARG A 174 9.52 13.72 10.91
CA ARG A 174 8.53 12.79 11.44
C ARG A 174 9.01 12.31 12.81
N GLY A 175 8.51 12.87 13.89
CA GLY A 175 8.78 12.32 15.23
C GLY A 175 7.90 11.11 15.54
N GLY A 176 8.00 10.60 16.76
CA GLY A 176 7.12 9.54 17.28
C GLY A 176 7.70 8.14 17.14
N ASN A 177 6.85 7.14 17.41
CA ASN A 177 7.25 5.73 17.49
C ASN A 177 7.97 5.25 16.22
N LEU A 178 9.07 4.51 16.36
CA LEU A 178 9.84 3.95 15.25
C LEU A 178 9.02 2.98 14.37
N GLU A 179 8.10 2.22 14.96
CA GLU A 179 7.14 1.36 14.25
C GLU A 179 6.23 2.16 13.31
N HIS A 180 6.02 3.45 13.60
CA HIS A 180 5.12 4.35 12.86
C HIS A 180 5.87 5.27 11.88
N GLN A 181 7.13 4.95 11.57
CA GLN A 181 7.91 5.66 10.56
C GLN A 181 7.52 5.22 9.15
N GLN A 182 7.90 6.02 8.16
CA GLN A 182 7.63 5.68 6.75
C GLN A 182 8.44 4.47 6.29
N SER A 183 7.86 3.74 5.35
CA SER A 183 8.45 2.58 4.68
C SER A 183 8.20 2.67 3.17
N GLY A 184 8.84 1.81 2.38
CA GLY A 184 8.61 1.72 0.93
C GLY A 184 9.81 2.03 0.05
N LEU A 185 9.60 2.93 -0.91
CA LEU A 185 10.34 3.08 -2.16
C LEU A 185 10.08 1.95 -3.17
N VAL A 186 8.81 1.61 -3.38
CA VAL A 186 8.45 0.63 -4.42
C VAL A 186 8.25 1.32 -5.75
N TRP A 187 9.10 0.98 -6.73
CA TRP A 187 8.90 1.37 -8.14
C TRP A 187 7.69 0.64 -8.72
N ASN A 188 6.62 1.39 -8.97
CA ASN A 188 5.37 0.87 -9.46
C ASN A 188 5.34 0.77 -11.00
N LEU A 189 4.41 -0.02 -11.52
CA LEU A 189 4.17 -0.17 -12.97
C LEU A 189 3.97 1.17 -13.69
N ASP A 190 3.34 2.15 -13.01
CA ASP A 190 3.05 3.48 -13.57
C ASP A 190 4.23 4.47 -13.53
N ASN A 191 5.45 3.96 -13.32
CA ASN A 191 6.69 4.74 -13.24
C ASN A 191 6.74 5.73 -12.06
N TRP A 192 5.85 5.59 -11.09
CA TRP A 192 5.93 6.31 -9.81
C TRP A 192 6.45 5.38 -8.72
N VAL A 193 7.11 5.96 -7.74
CA VAL A 193 7.66 5.33 -6.56
C VAL A 193 6.80 5.74 -5.38
N TYR A 194 6.27 4.75 -4.67
CA TYR A 194 5.33 4.95 -3.57
C TYR A 194 5.98 4.65 -2.22
N THR A 195 5.50 5.37 -1.21
CA THR A 195 5.93 5.29 0.20
C THR A 195 4.71 5.23 1.10
N THR A 196 4.86 4.75 2.33
CA THR A 196 3.79 4.84 3.32
C THR A 196 3.78 6.21 4.02
N TYR A 197 2.63 6.59 4.62
CA TYR A 197 2.41 7.83 5.38
C TYR A 197 2.51 9.16 4.62
N ASN A 198 3.51 9.29 3.77
CA ASN A 198 3.75 10.47 2.98
C ASN A 198 2.79 10.45 1.79
N PRO A 199 1.86 11.43 1.65
CA PRO A 199 0.94 11.51 0.51
C PRO A 199 1.66 12.04 -0.74
N LEU A 200 2.90 11.60 -0.96
CA LEU A 200 3.74 11.95 -2.08
C LEU A 200 4.14 10.70 -2.82
N ARG A 201 4.33 10.87 -4.13
CA ARG A 201 4.95 9.89 -5.00
C ARG A 201 6.07 10.53 -5.78
N PHE A 202 7.07 9.74 -6.10
CA PHE A 202 8.29 10.21 -6.74
C PHE A 202 8.45 9.53 -8.10
N ARG A 203 9.01 10.21 -9.09
CA ARG A 203 9.33 9.61 -10.38
C ARG A 203 10.76 9.96 -10.75
N PHE A 204 11.58 8.96 -11.00
CA PHE A 204 12.96 9.14 -11.42
C PHE A 204 13.08 8.89 -12.93
N ASN A 205 13.85 9.73 -13.60
CA ASN A 205 14.22 9.55 -15.00
C ASN A 205 15.62 10.12 -15.25
N LYS A 206 16.06 10.13 -16.51
CA LYS A 206 17.35 10.71 -16.91
C LYS A 206 17.53 12.20 -16.55
N ASP A 207 16.43 12.93 -16.35
CA ASP A 207 16.43 14.38 -16.06
C ASP A 207 16.34 14.67 -14.55
N GLY A 208 16.29 13.64 -13.70
CA GLY A 208 16.25 13.74 -12.25
C GLY A 208 14.96 13.19 -11.63
N ILE A 209 14.50 13.84 -10.56
CA ILE A 209 13.32 13.43 -9.79
C ILE A 209 12.15 14.41 -10.00
N LYS A 210 10.95 13.85 -10.15
CA LYS A 210 9.68 14.56 -10.10
C LYS A 210 8.91 14.13 -8.87
N VAL A 211 8.18 15.08 -8.28
CA VAL A 211 7.37 14.86 -7.08
C VAL A 211 5.93 15.24 -7.41
N ASP A 212 4.99 14.40 -6.98
CA ASP A 212 3.56 14.65 -7.10
C ASP A 212 2.83 14.19 -5.84
N SER A 213 1.62 14.69 -5.61
CA SER A 213 0.81 14.36 -4.45
C SER A 213 -0.23 13.29 -4.74
N LEU A 214 -0.51 12.46 -3.75
CA LEU A 214 -1.66 11.55 -3.73
C LEU A 214 -2.90 12.27 -3.17
N VAL A 215 -4.09 11.75 -3.48
CA VAL A 215 -5.35 12.29 -2.96
C VAL A 215 -5.38 12.24 -1.43
N ASP A 216 -4.92 11.12 -0.86
CA ASP A 216 -4.76 10.90 0.57
C ASP A 216 -3.45 10.11 0.80
N GLY A 217 -2.90 10.16 2.02
CA GLY A 217 -1.70 9.39 2.39
C GLY A 217 -2.10 8.10 3.08
N SER A 218 -1.38 6.99 2.81
CA SER A 218 -1.66 5.73 3.49
C SER A 218 -1.31 5.80 4.98
N SER A 219 -1.94 4.98 5.81
CA SER A 219 -1.59 4.84 7.23
C SER A 219 -0.53 3.76 7.49
N GLY A 220 0.12 3.27 6.42
CA GLY A 220 0.90 2.04 6.45
C GLY A 220 2.20 2.17 7.23
N GLN A 221 2.52 1.16 8.03
CA GLN A 221 3.64 1.23 8.99
C GLN A 221 4.89 0.51 8.50
N TRP A 222 4.71 -0.73 8.06
CA TRP A 222 5.81 -1.62 7.76
C TRP A 222 5.45 -2.51 6.57
N GLY A 223 6.01 -2.19 5.40
CA GLY A 223 5.77 -2.94 4.18
C GLY A 223 4.71 -2.34 3.27
N LEU A 224 5.00 -2.44 1.97
CA LEU A 224 4.08 -2.18 0.88
C LEU A 224 4.55 -2.95 -0.35
N THR A 225 3.62 -3.41 -1.16
CA THR A 225 3.90 -4.17 -2.39
C THR A 225 2.88 -3.79 -3.47
N GLN A 226 2.98 -4.39 -4.65
CA GLN A 226 2.12 -4.11 -5.79
C GLN A 226 1.74 -5.38 -6.55
N ASP A 227 0.55 -5.41 -7.15
CA ASP A 227 0.17 -6.43 -8.13
C ASP A 227 0.74 -6.14 -9.54
N ASP A 228 0.44 -7.02 -10.50
CA ASP A 228 0.89 -6.89 -11.90
C ASP A 228 0.34 -5.65 -12.64
N LEU A 229 -0.69 -4.98 -12.10
CA LEU A 229 -1.26 -3.75 -12.65
C LEU A 229 -0.88 -2.51 -11.84
N GLY A 230 -0.01 -2.68 -10.85
CA GLY A 230 0.47 -1.61 -9.98
C GLY A 230 -0.55 -1.10 -8.97
N ASN A 231 -1.54 -1.93 -8.58
CA ASN A 231 -2.35 -1.62 -7.40
C ASN A 231 -1.51 -1.90 -6.15
N MET A 232 -1.52 -0.96 -5.22
CA MET A 232 -0.70 -1.02 -4.02
C MET A 232 -1.39 -1.81 -2.91
N TYR A 233 -0.62 -2.55 -2.13
CA TYR A 233 -1.08 -3.25 -0.93
C TYR A 233 -0.32 -2.68 0.26
N TYR A 234 -1.03 -2.03 1.18
CA TYR A 234 -0.46 -1.48 2.42
C TYR A 234 -0.85 -2.35 3.61
N SER A 235 -0.07 -2.31 4.69
CA SER A 235 -0.38 -2.98 5.97
C SER A 235 -0.26 -2.00 7.14
N SER A 236 -0.98 -2.25 8.23
CA SER A 236 -0.93 -1.44 9.45
C SER A 236 -0.81 -2.34 10.67
N ALA A 237 0.37 -2.41 11.28
CA ALA A 237 0.62 -3.27 12.44
C ALA A 237 -0.16 -2.81 13.69
N GLY A 238 -0.05 -1.52 14.04
CA GLY A 238 -0.81 -0.90 15.13
C GLY A 238 -2.33 -0.86 14.89
N GLY A 239 -2.75 -0.85 13.63
CA GLY A 239 -4.15 -1.04 13.23
C GLY A 239 -4.56 -2.51 13.07
N GLU A 240 -3.66 -3.45 13.33
CA GLU A 240 -3.85 -4.91 13.19
C GLU A 240 -4.49 -5.29 11.85
N THR A 241 -4.12 -4.58 10.78
CA THR A 241 -4.73 -4.72 9.45
C THR A 241 -3.68 -5.30 8.50
N ALA A 242 -3.91 -6.55 8.10
CA ALA A 242 -2.93 -7.33 7.34
C ALA A 242 -2.67 -6.74 5.96
N ALA A 243 -3.72 -6.33 5.25
CA ALA A 243 -3.61 -5.60 4.00
C ALA A 243 -4.83 -4.69 3.78
N TYR A 244 -4.64 -3.55 3.12
CA TYR A 244 -5.70 -2.61 2.70
C TYR A 244 -5.24 -1.74 1.51
N GLY A 245 -6.16 -0.92 0.98
CA GLY A 245 -5.87 0.04 -0.09
C GLY A 245 -5.63 -0.57 -1.47
N PHE A 246 -6.02 -1.83 -1.67
CA PHE A 246 -5.72 -2.62 -2.87
C PHE A 246 -6.86 -2.73 -3.88
N GLN A 247 -8.02 -2.10 -3.64
CA GLN A 247 -9.15 -2.15 -4.59
C GLN A 247 -8.91 -1.32 -5.84
N VAL A 248 -8.26 -0.16 -5.70
CA VAL A 248 -8.01 0.80 -6.80
C VAL A 248 -6.57 1.30 -6.77
N PRO A 249 -6.03 1.83 -7.89
CA PRO A 249 -4.69 2.42 -7.87
C PRO A 249 -4.60 3.60 -6.89
N ALA A 250 -3.51 3.66 -6.11
CA ALA A 250 -3.37 4.59 -4.98
C ALA A 250 -3.49 6.08 -5.34
N ILE A 251 -3.26 6.46 -6.60
CA ILE A 251 -3.47 7.84 -7.07
C ILE A 251 -4.93 8.29 -6.98
N TYR A 252 -5.89 7.37 -6.99
CA TYR A 252 -7.30 7.72 -6.92
C TYR A 252 -7.81 7.89 -5.47
N GLY A 253 -7.04 7.45 -4.48
CA GLY A 253 -7.43 7.39 -3.08
C GLY A 253 -7.53 5.95 -2.59
N GLU A 254 -8.24 5.77 -1.49
CA GLU A 254 -8.45 4.50 -0.81
C GLU A 254 -9.92 4.09 -0.92
N VAL A 255 -10.17 2.82 -1.21
CA VAL A 255 -11.50 2.21 -1.24
C VAL A 255 -11.42 0.94 -0.41
N ASP A 256 -12.13 0.93 0.72
CA ASP A 256 -12.31 -0.23 1.56
C ASP A 256 -13.75 -0.70 1.46
N LEU A 257 -13.93 -1.93 0.99
CA LEU A 257 -15.24 -2.53 0.79
C LEU A 257 -15.50 -3.59 1.86
N ASP A 258 -16.74 -3.67 2.32
CA ASP A 258 -17.17 -4.72 3.21
C ASP A 258 -16.91 -6.10 2.58
N GLY A 259 -16.39 -7.02 3.40
CA GLY A 259 -16.05 -8.37 2.97
C GLY A 259 -14.83 -8.48 2.03
N GLN A 260 -14.03 -7.43 1.83
CA GLN A 260 -12.76 -7.53 1.09
C GLN A 260 -11.70 -8.41 1.79
N ILE A 261 -11.91 -8.68 3.07
CA ILE A 261 -11.17 -9.63 3.88
C ILE A 261 -12.13 -10.73 4.28
N SER A 262 -11.83 -11.99 3.95
CA SER A 262 -12.73 -13.11 4.27
C SER A 262 -12.86 -13.31 5.79
N GLU A 263 -13.98 -13.88 6.21
CA GLU A 263 -14.18 -14.29 7.60
C GLU A 263 -13.02 -15.18 8.09
N GLY A 264 -12.58 -14.96 9.35
CA GLY A 264 -11.46 -15.69 9.95
C GLY A 264 -10.07 -15.34 9.41
N PHE A 265 -9.92 -14.53 8.36
CA PHE A 265 -8.61 -14.21 7.77
C PHE A 265 -7.67 -13.49 8.74
N MET A 266 -8.22 -12.68 9.65
CA MET A 266 -7.42 -11.88 10.57
C MET A 266 -6.86 -12.67 11.75
N GLU A 267 -7.35 -13.89 11.96
CA GLU A 267 -6.86 -14.80 12.99
C GLU A 267 -5.61 -15.54 12.49
N PRO A 268 -4.48 -15.49 13.20
CA PRO A 268 -3.31 -16.30 12.86
C PRO A 268 -3.29 -17.65 13.59
N TRP A 269 -2.42 -18.54 13.07
CA TRP A 269 -2.17 -19.86 13.61
C TRP A 269 -0.68 -20.10 13.92
N PRO A 270 -0.07 -19.32 14.83
CA PRO A 270 1.27 -19.59 15.32
C PRO A 270 1.42 -20.99 15.92
N VAL A 271 2.67 -21.43 16.01
CA VAL A 271 3.08 -22.68 16.70
C VAL A 271 3.77 -22.42 18.05
N VAL A 272 3.93 -21.15 18.41
CA VAL A 272 4.50 -20.68 19.69
C VAL A 272 3.45 -19.87 20.44
N GLY A 273 3.33 -20.13 21.75
CA GLY A 273 2.39 -19.45 22.64
C GLY A 273 3.04 -18.54 23.68
N THR A 274 4.29 -18.12 23.44
CA THR A 274 5.01 -17.24 24.37
C THR A 274 4.34 -15.86 24.38
N PRO A 275 4.01 -15.29 25.55
CA PRO A 275 3.19 -14.08 25.63
C PRO A 275 4.00 -12.78 25.45
N ASP A 276 4.88 -12.72 24.44
CA ASP A 276 5.73 -11.57 24.15
C ASP A 276 5.08 -10.60 23.14
N VAL A 277 3.87 -10.16 23.49
CA VAL A 277 3.04 -9.27 22.68
C VAL A 277 2.64 -8.01 23.46
N GLN A 278 2.56 -6.88 22.75
CA GLN A 278 2.05 -5.63 23.30
C GLN A 278 0.57 -5.74 23.69
N GLY A 279 0.13 -4.96 24.69
CA GLY A 279 -1.25 -5.02 25.20
C GLY A 279 -1.55 -6.24 26.11
N GLY A 280 -0.61 -7.19 26.23
CA GLY A 280 -0.68 -8.28 27.19
C GLY A 280 -1.50 -9.50 26.75
N ALA A 281 -1.33 -10.59 27.50
CA ALA A 281 -1.88 -11.89 27.17
C ALA A 281 -3.42 -11.91 27.11
N GLU A 282 -4.09 -11.20 28.02
CA GLU A 282 -5.56 -11.18 28.13
C GLU A 282 -6.24 -10.60 26.89
N LEU A 283 -5.59 -9.65 26.21
CA LEU A 283 -6.17 -8.96 25.06
C LEU A 283 -5.81 -9.64 23.73
N ARG A 284 -4.59 -10.20 23.63
CA ARG A 284 -3.99 -10.57 22.34
C ARG A 284 -3.79 -12.07 22.14
N LEU A 285 -4.01 -12.90 23.16
CA LEU A 285 -3.78 -14.34 23.06
C LEU A 285 -5.08 -15.12 23.21
N LYS A 286 -5.14 -16.27 22.54
CA LYS A 286 -6.16 -17.30 22.72
C LYS A 286 -5.90 -18.08 24.02
N GLU A 287 -6.84 -18.95 24.40
CA GLU A 287 -6.69 -19.84 25.57
C GLU A 287 -5.47 -20.79 25.46
N ASP A 288 -5.05 -21.10 24.23
CA ASP A 288 -3.86 -21.92 23.96
C ASP A 288 -2.53 -21.16 24.09
N GLY A 289 -2.59 -19.83 24.27
CA GLY A 289 -1.45 -18.92 24.39
C GLY A 289 -0.97 -18.31 23.07
N THR A 290 -1.52 -18.71 21.92
CA THR A 290 -1.13 -18.17 20.61
C THR A 290 -1.87 -16.87 20.29
N LEU A 291 -1.33 -16.08 19.36
CA LEU A 291 -1.95 -14.81 18.92
C LEU A 291 -3.39 -15.01 18.42
N ASN A 292 -4.32 -14.18 18.88
CA ASN A 292 -5.72 -14.19 18.44
C ASN A 292 -5.96 -13.37 17.16
N LYS A 293 -5.07 -12.44 16.85
CA LYS A 293 -5.12 -11.56 15.68
C LYS A 293 -3.71 -11.15 15.29
N PHE A 294 -3.53 -10.72 14.05
CA PHE A 294 -2.29 -10.05 13.63
C PHE A 294 -1.94 -8.85 14.51
N THR A 295 -0.66 -8.69 14.85
CA THR A 295 -0.18 -7.60 15.71
C THR A 295 1.05 -6.87 15.17
N GLY A 296 1.87 -7.53 14.36
CA GLY A 296 3.14 -7.01 13.87
C GLY A 296 3.31 -7.09 12.35
N VAL A 297 2.22 -7.19 11.57
CA VAL A 297 2.29 -7.39 10.11
C VAL A 297 3.30 -6.46 9.44
N ALA A 298 4.24 -7.05 8.71
CA ALA A 298 5.43 -6.36 8.24
C ALA A 298 5.82 -6.80 6.82
N GLY A 299 6.25 -5.85 5.98
CA GLY A 299 7.02 -6.14 4.76
C GLY A 299 6.39 -7.16 3.80
N GLN A 300 5.07 -7.09 3.60
CA GLN A 300 4.34 -8.03 2.75
C GLN A 300 4.74 -7.96 1.27
N GLU A 301 4.55 -9.06 0.54
CA GLU A 301 4.89 -9.18 -0.88
C GLU A 301 3.83 -9.91 -1.69
N ILE A 302 3.40 -9.33 -2.81
CA ILE A 302 2.68 -10.07 -3.85
C ILE A 302 3.73 -10.85 -4.64
N PHE A 303 3.72 -12.18 -4.53
CA PHE A 303 4.75 -12.98 -5.17
C PHE A 303 4.58 -12.98 -6.69
N ARG A 304 5.57 -12.43 -7.39
CA ARG A 304 5.58 -12.31 -8.87
C ARG A 304 6.77 -13.04 -9.49
N GLY A 305 7.38 -13.96 -8.74
CA GLY A 305 8.47 -14.82 -9.20
C GLY A 305 7.95 -16.03 -9.97
N ASP A 306 8.84 -16.70 -10.71
CA ASP A 306 8.49 -17.83 -11.56
C ASP A 306 9.14 -19.16 -11.14
N LYS A 307 9.83 -19.20 -9.98
CA LYS A 307 10.56 -20.37 -9.47
C LYS A 307 9.98 -20.97 -8.18
N LEU A 308 8.70 -20.73 -7.93
CA LEU A 308 7.88 -21.50 -7.00
C LEU A 308 6.70 -22.12 -7.77
N PRO A 309 5.95 -23.07 -7.18
CA PRO A 309 4.78 -23.64 -7.84
C PRO A 309 3.85 -22.57 -8.42
N PRO A 310 3.38 -22.69 -9.67
CA PRO A 310 2.61 -21.64 -10.33
C PRO A 310 1.35 -21.18 -9.56
N SER A 311 0.83 -22.00 -8.66
CA SER A 311 -0.28 -21.66 -7.77
C SER A 311 0.03 -20.51 -6.81
N THR A 312 1.32 -20.17 -6.59
CA THR A 312 1.82 -19.08 -5.73
C THR A 312 1.84 -17.72 -6.42
N TYR A 313 1.86 -17.69 -7.75
CA TYR A 313 1.95 -16.43 -8.51
C TYR A 313 0.72 -15.55 -8.23
N GLY A 314 0.95 -14.31 -7.82
CA GLY A 314 -0.09 -13.35 -7.46
C GLY A 314 -0.68 -13.51 -6.05
N ASP A 315 -0.21 -14.48 -5.27
CA ASP A 315 -0.59 -14.59 -3.85
C ASP A 315 0.19 -13.59 -3.00
N LEU A 316 -0.45 -13.12 -1.93
CA LEU A 316 0.15 -12.20 -0.96
C LEU A 316 0.81 -12.99 0.18
N PHE A 317 2.08 -12.73 0.45
CA PHE A 317 2.84 -13.27 1.57
C PHE A 317 3.01 -12.20 2.64
N ILE A 318 2.56 -12.49 3.86
CA ILE A 318 2.44 -11.53 4.97
C ILE A 318 3.28 -12.04 6.15
N PRO A 319 4.49 -11.50 6.36
CA PRO A 319 5.25 -11.69 7.58
C PRO A 319 4.50 -11.19 8.82
N GLU A 320 4.52 -11.99 9.88
CA GLU A 320 4.09 -11.60 11.23
C GLU A 320 5.18 -12.03 12.25
N PRO A 321 6.09 -11.11 12.63
CA PRO A 321 7.22 -11.41 13.49
C PRO A 321 6.84 -11.74 14.94
N VAL A 322 5.70 -11.27 15.46
CA VAL A 322 5.26 -11.66 16.82
C VAL A 322 4.78 -13.11 16.81
N GLY A 323 4.14 -13.54 15.73
CA GLY A 323 3.67 -14.92 15.55
C GLY A 323 4.73 -15.89 15.03
N ARG A 324 5.91 -15.41 14.62
CA ARG A 324 6.98 -16.20 13.98
C ARG A 324 6.50 -16.96 12.75
N LEU A 325 5.72 -16.26 11.92
CA LEU A 325 5.03 -16.88 10.81
C LEU A 325 4.98 -15.99 9.57
N ILE A 326 4.64 -16.62 8.45
CA ILE A 326 4.32 -15.97 7.19
C ILE A 326 2.99 -16.53 6.72
N ARG A 327 1.98 -15.68 6.59
CA ARG A 327 0.72 -16.06 5.95
C ARG A 327 0.87 -16.03 4.45
N ARG A 328 0.30 -17.01 3.76
CA ARG A 328 -0.02 -16.91 2.34
C ARG A 328 -1.52 -16.68 2.16
N ALA A 329 -1.87 -15.63 1.44
CA ALA A 329 -3.24 -15.25 1.15
C ALA A 329 -3.52 -15.36 -0.35
N LYS A 330 -4.63 -16.03 -0.69
CA LYS A 330 -5.17 -16.06 -2.05
C LYS A 330 -5.95 -14.78 -2.29
N ILE A 331 -5.80 -14.21 -3.49
CA ILE A 331 -6.58 -13.05 -3.94
C ILE A 331 -7.54 -13.52 -5.01
N LYS A 332 -8.84 -13.27 -4.81
CA LYS A 332 -9.87 -13.55 -5.81
C LYS A 332 -10.54 -12.26 -6.22
N ASN A 333 -10.87 -12.14 -7.49
CA ASN A 333 -11.72 -11.06 -7.99
C ASN A 333 -13.16 -11.58 -8.04
N GLU A 334 -14.03 -10.97 -7.24
CA GLU A 334 -15.45 -11.31 -7.12
C GLU A 334 -16.26 -10.10 -7.60
N ASN A 335 -16.72 -10.15 -8.85
CA ASN A 335 -17.48 -9.07 -9.48
C ASN A 335 -16.75 -7.69 -9.41
N GLY A 336 -15.45 -7.69 -9.66
CA GLY A 336 -14.58 -6.50 -9.59
C GLY A 336 -13.88 -6.34 -8.24
N LYS A 337 -14.53 -6.74 -7.15
CA LYS A 337 -13.98 -6.63 -5.79
C LYS A 337 -12.87 -7.63 -5.57
N LYS A 338 -11.69 -7.19 -5.14
CA LYS A 338 -10.63 -8.09 -4.69
C LYS A 338 -10.91 -8.54 -3.26
N VAL A 339 -10.84 -9.84 -3.01
CA VAL A 339 -11.06 -10.45 -1.68
C VAL A 339 -9.89 -11.34 -1.29
N LEU A 340 -9.40 -11.16 -0.06
CA LEU A 340 -8.33 -11.97 0.53
C LEU A 340 -8.89 -13.18 1.25
N TYR A 341 -8.32 -14.36 0.96
CA TYR A 341 -8.64 -15.64 1.61
C TYR A 341 -7.37 -16.29 2.16
N ASN A 342 -7.51 -17.08 3.22
CA ASN A 342 -6.42 -17.94 3.67
C ASN A 342 -6.13 -19.00 2.60
N ALA A 343 -4.85 -19.26 2.32
CA ALA A 343 -4.45 -20.36 1.45
C ALA A 343 -4.64 -21.73 2.12
N TYR A 344 -4.59 -21.77 3.46
CA TYR A 344 -4.69 -22.98 4.26
C TYR A 344 -5.69 -22.79 5.41
N ASP A 345 -6.25 -23.88 5.88
CA ASP A 345 -7.11 -23.88 7.07
C ASP A 345 -6.26 -24.14 8.33
N GLN A 346 -6.32 -23.23 9.29
CA GLN A 346 -5.67 -23.34 10.61
C GLN A 346 -4.15 -23.58 10.60
N ALA A 347 -3.45 -23.19 9.53
CA ALA A 347 -2.01 -23.31 9.39
C ALA A 347 -1.45 -22.14 8.57
N GLU A 348 -0.14 -21.89 8.74
CA GLU A 348 0.56 -20.81 8.04
C GLU A 348 1.42 -21.37 6.92
N PHE A 349 1.77 -20.55 5.94
CA PHE A 349 2.71 -20.99 4.90
C PHE A 349 4.05 -21.34 5.51
N LEU A 350 4.57 -20.47 6.38
CA LEU A 350 5.74 -20.76 7.19
C LEU A 350 5.39 -20.47 8.65
N ALA A 351 5.73 -21.37 9.56
CA ALA A 351 5.72 -21.11 11.00
C ALA A 351 7.02 -21.61 11.64
N SER A 352 7.48 -20.98 12.73
CA SER A 352 8.68 -21.40 13.45
C SER A 352 8.44 -21.58 14.94
N THR A 353 9.14 -22.56 15.53
CA THR A 353 9.29 -22.68 16.99
C THR A 353 10.53 -21.96 17.55
N ASP A 354 11.38 -21.41 16.69
CA ASP A 354 12.47 -20.53 17.10
C ASP A 354 11.89 -19.18 17.56
N LEU A 355 12.03 -18.86 18.85
CA LEU A 355 11.47 -17.65 19.44
C LEU A 355 12.09 -16.37 18.85
N ASN A 356 13.34 -16.44 18.38
CA ASN A 356 14.09 -15.30 17.85
C ASN A 356 13.85 -15.06 16.36
N PHE A 357 13.16 -15.96 15.64
CA PHE A 357 12.78 -15.73 14.24
C PHE A 357 11.77 -14.58 14.14
N ARG A 358 12.17 -13.44 13.58
CA ARG A 358 11.35 -12.22 13.41
C ARG A 358 11.32 -11.83 11.93
N PRO A 359 10.46 -12.48 11.11
CA PRO A 359 10.34 -12.12 9.70
C PRO A 359 9.73 -10.72 9.56
N VAL A 360 10.45 -9.81 8.92
CA VAL A 360 10.08 -8.39 8.77
C VAL A 360 9.91 -7.95 7.31
N GLN A 361 10.37 -8.77 6.36
CA GLN A 361 10.13 -8.55 4.93
C GLN A 361 10.06 -9.87 4.17
N ALA A 362 9.11 -9.96 3.24
CA ALA A 362 9.08 -10.89 2.13
C ALA A 362 9.40 -10.13 0.83
N GLN A 363 10.07 -10.75 -0.13
CA GLN A 363 10.43 -10.08 -1.39
C GLN A 363 10.64 -11.07 -2.53
N THR A 364 10.13 -10.77 -3.75
CA THR A 364 10.46 -11.53 -4.95
C THR A 364 11.90 -11.24 -5.40
N GLY A 365 12.72 -12.28 -5.50
CA GLY A 365 14.12 -12.18 -5.94
C GLY A 365 14.30 -12.22 -7.46
N PRO A 366 15.48 -11.81 -7.97
CA PRO A 366 15.82 -11.89 -9.40
C PRO A 366 15.88 -13.33 -9.91
N ASP A 367 16.20 -14.30 -9.05
CA ASP A 367 16.17 -15.72 -9.38
C ASP A 367 14.75 -16.29 -9.46
N GLY A 368 13.71 -15.49 -9.19
CA GLY A 368 12.30 -15.88 -9.24
C GLY A 368 11.79 -16.63 -8.00
N SER A 369 12.58 -16.69 -6.92
CA SER A 369 12.19 -17.26 -5.62
C SER A 369 11.68 -16.18 -4.65
N LEU A 370 11.10 -16.61 -3.53
CA LEU A 370 10.64 -15.73 -2.45
C LEU A 370 11.70 -15.63 -1.36
N TYR A 371 12.13 -14.42 -1.01
CA TYR A 371 13.13 -14.16 0.03
C TYR A 371 12.45 -13.65 1.29
N ILE A 372 12.95 -14.10 2.44
CA ILE A 372 12.50 -13.69 3.77
C ILE A 372 13.66 -13.03 4.51
N VAL A 373 13.43 -11.80 4.97
CA VAL A 373 14.35 -11.07 5.85
C VAL A 373 13.90 -11.29 7.29
N ASP A 374 14.79 -11.86 8.08
CA ASP A 374 14.62 -12.16 9.49
C ASP A 374 15.56 -11.29 10.32
N MET A 375 14.99 -10.41 11.15
CA MET A 375 15.79 -9.54 12.01
C MET A 375 16.52 -10.31 13.12
N TYR A 376 16.13 -11.57 13.36
CA TYR A 376 16.69 -12.52 14.32
C TYR A 376 17.04 -11.95 15.70
N ARG A 377 16.01 -11.68 16.50
CA ARG A 377 16.16 -10.98 17.79
C ARG A 377 15.06 -11.29 18.80
N GLY A 378 15.34 -10.99 20.06
CA GLY A 378 14.41 -11.23 21.17
C GLY A 378 13.27 -10.21 21.23
N ILE A 379 13.57 -8.91 21.36
CA ILE A 379 12.54 -7.85 21.37
C ILE A 379 12.23 -7.45 19.92
N ILE A 380 10.97 -7.36 19.51
CA ILE A 380 10.62 -6.80 18.18
C ILE A 380 9.78 -5.51 18.25
N GLN A 381 9.25 -5.19 19.42
CA GLN A 381 8.48 -3.98 19.69
C GLN A 381 9.39 -2.85 20.20
N GLU A 382 9.06 -1.62 19.85
CA GLU A 382 9.77 -0.41 20.25
C GLU A 382 9.56 -0.07 21.73
N GLY A 383 10.44 0.77 22.27
CA GLY A 383 10.55 1.12 23.69
C GLY A 383 9.26 1.59 24.35
N ASN A 384 8.30 2.15 23.58
CA ASN A 384 7.00 2.52 24.12
C ASN A 384 6.23 1.33 24.71
N TRP A 385 6.46 0.13 24.20
CA TRP A 385 5.79 -1.11 24.64
C TRP A 385 6.55 -1.86 25.74
N THR A 386 7.82 -1.51 26.00
CA THR A 386 8.71 -2.23 26.94
C THR A 386 9.03 -1.45 28.22
N ARG A 387 8.39 -0.28 28.41
CA ARG A 387 8.56 0.58 29.60
C ARG A 387 8.28 -0.16 30.91
N GLU A 388 8.82 0.35 32.01
CA GLU A 388 8.50 -0.16 33.35
C GLU A 388 6.97 -0.14 33.59
N GLY A 389 6.44 -1.25 34.12
CA GLY A 389 5.00 -1.44 34.32
C GLY A 389 4.23 -1.92 33.08
N SER A 390 4.86 -2.04 31.91
CA SER A 390 4.21 -2.62 30.73
C SER A 390 4.01 -4.14 30.87
N HIS A 391 3.05 -4.69 30.12
CA HIS A 391 2.81 -6.13 30.10
C HIS A 391 3.99 -6.93 29.55
N LEU A 392 4.77 -6.34 28.64
CA LEU A 392 5.83 -7.02 27.90
C LEU A 392 7.14 -7.09 28.68
N ARG A 393 7.48 -6.05 29.45
CA ARG A 393 8.75 -5.96 30.18
C ARG A 393 9.03 -7.16 31.10
N PRO A 394 8.08 -7.68 31.91
CA PRO A 394 8.32 -8.87 32.72
C PRO A 394 8.67 -10.12 31.91
N VAL A 395 8.09 -10.26 30.71
CA VAL A 395 8.38 -11.38 29.81
C VAL A 395 9.79 -11.23 29.22
N ILE A 396 10.14 -10.03 28.77
CA ILE A 396 11.48 -9.69 28.28
C ILE A 396 12.54 -10.07 29.31
N LEU A 397 12.41 -9.58 30.54
CA LEU A 397 13.40 -9.81 31.60
C LEU A 397 13.46 -11.28 32.03
N ARG A 398 12.30 -11.95 32.15
CA ARG A 398 12.24 -13.38 32.52
C ARG A 398 12.96 -14.26 31.51
N LYS A 399 12.81 -13.96 30.20
CA LYS A 399 13.35 -14.76 29.11
C LYS A 399 14.69 -14.22 28.57
N GLY A 400 15.18 -13.09 29.07
CA GLY A 400 16.39 -12.44 28.56
C GLY A 400 16.29 -11.98 27.11
N LEU A 401 15.10 -11.59 26.64
CA LEU A 401 14.90 -11.19 25.23
C LEU A 401 15.71 -9.95 24.84
N ASP A 402 16.02 -9.09 25.81
CA ASP A 402 16.86 -7.91 25.64
C ASP A 402 18.35 -8.26 25.44
N LYS A 403 18.74 -9.52 25.66
CA LYS A 403 20.10 -10.02 25.39
C LYS A 403 20.24 -10.62 24.00
N ASN A 404 19.12 -10.80 23.30
CA ASN A 404 19.09 -11.40 21.99
C ASN A 404 19.09 -10.33 20.88
N ILE A 405 20.26 -9.76 20.62
CA ILE A 405 20.49 -8.61 19.72
C ILE A 405 21.67 -8.88 18.77
N GLY A 406 21.82 -8.05 17.74
CA GLY A 406 23.02 -8.01 16.89
C GLY A 406 23.22 -9.21 15.97
N ARG A 407 22.14 -9.88 15.57
CA ARG A 407 22.12 -11.01 14.62
C ARG A 407 21.11 -10.76 13.53
N GLY A 408 21.07 -11.59 12.49
CA GLY A 408 20.17 -11.37 11.38
C GLY A 408 20.35 -12.38 10.27
N ARG A 409 19.27 -12.70 9.57
CA ARG A 409 19.28 -13.76 8.55
C ARG A 409 18.46 -13.38 7.35
N ILE A 410 18.92 -13.80 6.19
CA ILE A 410 18.19 -13.72 4.94
C ILE A 410 18.04 -15.15 4.45
N TYR A 411 16.81 -15.53 4.14
CA TYR A 411 16.48 -16.86 3.64
C TYR A 411 15.83 -16.77 2.26
N ARG A 412 15.94 -17.85 1.48
CA ARG A 412 15.23 -18.05 0.22
C ARG A 412 14.34 -19.29 0.33
N ILE A 413 13.07 -19.15 -0.07
CA ILE A 413 12.13 -20.26 -0.21
C ILE A 413 12.25 -20.81 -1.64
N VAL A 414 12.43 -22.12 -1.72
CA VAL A 414 12.53 -22.86 -2.99
C VAL A 414 11.67 -24.12 -2.93
N HIS A 415 11.41 -24.72 -4.10
CA HIS A 415 10.66 -25.96 -4.20
C HIS A 415 11.56 -27.06 -4.77
N GLU A 416 11.49 -28.28 -4.25
CA GLU A 416 12.39 -29.40 -4.60
C GLU A 416 12.39 -29.73 -6.10
N GLU A 417 11.27 -29.51 -6.76
CA GLU A 417 11.09 -29.78 -8.19
C GLU A 417 11.37 -28.58 -9.12
N ILE A 418 11.59 -27.38 -8.56
CA ILE A 418 11.73 -26.15 -9.34
C ILE A 418 13.05 -25.48 -8.98
N LYS A 419 13.92 -25.38 -9.99
CA LYS A 419 15.24 -24.76 -9.80
C LYS A 419 15.13 -23.23 -9.83
N PRO A 420 15.79 -22.51 -8.91
CA PRO A 420 15.97 -21.07 -9.01
C PRO A 420 16.61 -20.65 -10.35
N GLY A 421 16.34 -19.40 -10.75
CA GLY A 421 16.97 -18.76 -11.90
C GLY A 421 18.44 -18.43 -11.64
N GLY A 422 19.16 -18.09 -12.72
CA GLY A 422 20.54 -17.64 -12.61
C GLY A 422 20.66 -16.15 -12.26
N LYS A 423 21.91 -15.71 -12.07
CA LYS A 423 22.27 -14.32 -11.80
C LYS A 423 21.82 -13.38 -12.93
N PRO A 424 21.12 -12.27 -12.62
CA PRO A 424 20.73 -11.28 -13.64
C PRO A 424 21.95 -10.48 -14.11
N GLN A 425 21.86 -9.90 -15.31
CA GLN A 425 22.87 -9.01 -15.90
C GLN A 425 22.16 -7.94 -16.75
N LEU A 426 21.61 -6.92 -16.11
CA LEU A 426 20.76 -5.92 -16.77
C LEU A 426 21.38 -4.52 -16.83
N LEU A 427 22.32 -4.17 -15.95
CA LEU A 427 22.81 -2.78 -15.86
C LEU A 427 23.50 -2.33 -17.15
N ASP A 428 24.34 -3.19 -17.72
CA ASP A 428 25.13 -2.93 -18.93
C ASP A 428 24.34 -3.11 -20.24
N LYS A 429 23.12 -3.65 -20.19
CA LYS A 429 22.30 -3.83 -21.40
C LYS A 429 21.91 -2.49 -22.01
N SER A 430 21.88 -2.45 -23.35
CA SER A 430 21.29 -1.35 -24.10
C SER A 430 19.77 -1.32 -23.87
N ALA A 431 19.14 -0.16 -24.13
CA ALA A 431 17.68 -0.06 -24.03
C ALA A 431 16.99 -1.08 -24.95
N GLU A 432 17.52 -1.33 -26.14
CA GLU A 432 17.00 -2.29 -27.12
C GLU A 432 17.00 -3.73 -26.59
N GLU A 433 18.06 -4.15 -25.92
CA GLU A 433 18.16 -5.47 -25.27
C GLU A 433 17.26 -5.58 -24.04
N LEU A 434 17.03 -4.48 -23.31
CA LEU A 434 16.14 -4.46 -22.15
C LEU A 434 14.67 -4.64 -22.54
N VAL A 435 14.26 -4.23 -23.74
CA VAL A 435 12.87 -4.40 -24.21
C VAL A 435 12.43 -5.86 -24.15
N ASP A 436 13.34 -6.81 -24.42
CA ASP A 436 13.03 -8.24 -24.44
C ASP A 436 12.63 -8.79 -23.06
N TYR A 437 12.93 -8.05 -21.98
CA TYR A 437 12.59 -8.41 -20.60
C TYR A 437 11.23 -7.87 -20.15
N LEU A 438 10.58 -6.99 -20.91
CA LEU A 438 9.26 -6.44 -20.55
C LEU A 438 8.15 -7.52 -20.52
N GLY A 439 8.37 -8.64 -21.21
CA GLY A 439 7.50 -9.81 -21.20
C GLY A 439 8.02 -10.99 -20.36
N HIS A 440 9.06 -10.80 -19.54
CA HIS A 440 9.64 -11.86 -18.71
C HIS A 440 8.61 -12.45 -17.73
N THR A 441 8.72 -13.74 -17.35
CA THR A 441 7.79 -14.42 -16.42
C THR A 441 7.92 -13.90 -14.98
N ASN A 442 9.14 -13.76 -14.47
CA ASN A 442 9.44 -13.08 -13.21
C ASN A 442 9.20 -11.55 -13.32
N GLY A 443 8.37 -10.99 -12.44
CA GLY A 443 8.03 -9.56 -12.38
C GLY A 443 9.19 -8.65 -12.00
N TRP A 444 10.21 -9.15 -11.30
CA TRP A 444 11.42 -8.37 -11.00
C TRP A 444 12.15 -7.93 -12.27
N TYR A 445 12.28 -8.82 -13.26
CA TYR A 445 12.91 -8.50 -14.55
C TYR A 445 12.11 -7.46 -15.33
N ARG A 446 10.77 -7.60 -15.37
CA ARG A 446 9.91 -6.65 -16.09
C ARG A 446 10.04 -5.25 -15.52
N ASN A 447 9.89 -5.11 -14.20
CA ASN A 447 9.99 -3.83 -13.50
C ASN A 447 11.40 -3.23 -13.62
N THR A 448 12.44 -4.04 -13.48
CA THR A 448 13.84 -3.59 -13.58
C THR A 448 14.19 -3.14 -15.00
N ALA A 449 13.77 -3.89 -16.02
CA ALA A 449 14.00 -3.52 -17.42
C ALA A 449 13.29 -2.21 -17.79
N GLN A 450 11.99 -2.08 -17.45
CA GLN A 450 11.24 -0.83 -17.65
C GLN A 450 11.92 0.36 -16.96
N LYS A 451 12.29 0.20 -15.67
CA LYS A 451 13.03 1.20 -14.90
C LYS A 451 14.33 1.61 -15.60
N LEU A 452 15.17 0.66 -15.99
CA LEU A 452 16.46 0.94 -16.63
C LEU A 452 16.31 1.61 -18.01
N ILE A 453 15.31 1.22 -18.82
CA ILE A 453 15.01 1.90 -20.10
C ILE A 453 14.67 3.38 -19.85
N ILE A 454 13.84 3.67 -18.86
CA ILE A 454 13.41 5.03 -18.51
C ILE A 454 14.56 5.87 -17.95
N LEU A 455 15.40 5.29 -17.10
CA LEU A 455 16.58 5.95 -16.54
C LEU A 455 17.63 6.25 -17.61
N LYS A 456 17.81 5.36 -18.61
CA LYS A 456 18.65 5.62 -19.78
C LYS A 456 18.04 6.70 -20.69
N GLY A 457 16.72 6.77 -20.77
CA GLY A 457 15.98 7.77 -21.55
C GLY A 457 16.22 7.67 -23.06
N ASP A 458 16.63 6.50 -23.54
CA ASP A 458 16.91 6.22 -24.95
C ASP A 458 15.60 6.06 -25.72
N LYS A 459 15.30 7.00 -26.62
CA LYS A 459 14.07 6.99 -27.42
C LYS A 459 14.19 6.17 -28.71
N THR A 460 15.34 5.58 -29.00
CA THR A 460 15.52 4.73 -30.20
C THR A 460 14.63 3.48 -30.18
N VAL A 461 14.24 3.00 -28.99
CA VAL A 461 13.36 1.84 -28.80
C VAL A 461 11.86 2.13 -28.97
N VAL A 462 11.47 3.40 -29.13
CA VAL A 462 10.05 3.80 -29.24
C VAL A 462 9.30 3.05 -30.35
N PRO A 463 9.85 2.86 -31.58
CA PRO A 463 9.18 2.07 -32.61
C PRO A 463 8.89 0.64 -32.16
N LYS A 464 9.88 -0.08 -31.61
CA LYS A 464 9.73 -1.46 -31.12
C LYS A 464 8.70 -1.55 -29.99
N LEU A 465 8.71 -0.61 -29.06
CA LEU A 465 7.72 -0.54 -27.98
C LEU A 465 6.29 -0.32 -28.53
N LYS A 466 6.12 0.53 -29.55
CA LYS A 466 4.82 0.70 -30.21
C LYS A 466 4.37 -0.56 -30.93
N ASP A 467 5.29 -1.27 -31.58
CA ASP A 467 4.96 -2.52 -32.25
C ASP A 467 4.48 -3.57 -31.25
N ILE A 468 5.21 -3.75 -30.14
CA ILE A 468 4.79 -4.63 -29.03
C ILE A 468 3.42 -4.20 -28.49
N ALA A 469 3.24 -2.91 -28.21
CA ALA A 469 1.97 -2.41 -27.66
C ALA A 469 0.80 -2.61 -28.62
N ARG A 470 1.01 -2.58 -29.95
CA ARG A 470 -0.07 -2.84 -30.92
C ARG A 470 -0.40 -4.32 -30.98
N ASP A 471 0.60 -5.14 -31.29
CA ASP A 471 0.44 -6.58 -31.46
C ASP A 471 1.80 -7.27 -31.30
N ASN A 472 1.88 -8.13 -30.30
CA ASN A 472 3.04 -8.99 -30.02
C ASN A 472 2.69 -10.48 -30.16
N GLU A 473 1.54 -10.79 -30.75
CA GLU A 473 1.04 -12.13 -30.95
C GLU A 473 1.20 -12.57 -32.42
N SER A 474 1.09 -13.88 -32.63
CA SER A 474 1.22 -14.55 -33.92
C SER A 474 0.49 -15.89 -33.82
N PHE A 475 0.13 -16.48 -34.96
CA PHE A 475 -0.53 -17.79 -34.98
C PHE A 475 0.18 -18.85 -34.11
N TRP A 476 1.51 -18.88 -34.12
CA TRP A 476 2.28 -19.87 -33.35
C TRP A 476 2.27 -19.56 -31.85
N THR A 477 2.28 -18.28 -31.47
CA THR A 477 2.34 -17.87 -30.08
C THR A 477 0.98 -17.92 -29.39
N GLU A 478 -0.11 -17.65 -30.11
CA GLU A 478 -1.49 -17.79 -29.61
C GLU A 478 -1.82 -19.26 -29.28
N ASN A 479 -1.33 -20.19 -30.11
CA ASN A 479 -1.72 -21.60 -30.01
C ASN A 479 -0.72 -22.45 -29.22
N PHE A 480 0.54 -22.01 -29.08
CA PHE A 480 1.61 -22.82 -28.49
C PHE A 480 2.58 -22.03 -27.58
N GLY A 481 2.31 -20.75 -27.30
CA GLY A 481 3.14 -19.93 -26.41
C GLY A 481 2.68 -19.98 -24.95
N ASP A 482 3.63 -19.95 -24.02
CA ASP A 482 3.38 -19.86 -22.57
C ASP A 482 3.56 -18.42 -22.02
N LYS A 483 3.76 -17.44 -22.91
CA LYS A 483 4.00 -16.03 -22.55
C LYS A 483 2.69 -15.28 -22.36
N ASP A 484 2.63 -14.43 -21.33
CA ASP A 484 1.52 -13.50 -21.11
C ASP A 484 1.73 -12.24 -21.96
N TYR A 485 1.28 -12.30 -23.22
CA TYR A 485 1.44 -11.22 -24.20
C TYR A 485 0.75 -9.91 -23.79
N PRO A 486 -0.49 -9.90 -23.26
CA PRO A 486 -1.12 -8.67 -22.84
C PRO A 486 -0.35 -7.95 -21.72
N ARG A 487 0.27 -8.69 -20.78
CA ARG A 487 1.13 -8.09 -19.75
C ARG A 487 2.36 -7.41 -20.35
N GLU A 488 2.97 -7.99 -21.38
CA GLU A 488 4.05 -7.33 -22.11
C GLU A 488 3.58 -6.05 -22.82
N ARG A 489 2.37 -6.05 -23.41
CA ARG A 489 1.77 -4.83 -23.98
C ARG A 489 1.58 -3.74 -22.93
N VAL A 490 1.11 -4.11 -21.73
CA VAL A 490 0.97 -3.19 -20.59
C VAL A 490 2.32 -2.57 -20.21
N HIS A 491 3.38 -3.37 -20.07
CA HIS A 491 4.71 -2.85 -19.80
C HIS A 491 5.25 -1.97 -20.94
N ALA A 492 5.00 -2.31 -22.21
CA ALA A 492 5.40 -1.49 -23.34
C ALA A 492 4.70 -0.11 -23.33
N LEU A 493 3.39 -0.08 -23.04
CA LEU A 493 2.61 1.15 -22.89
C LEU A 493 3.14 2.03 -21.75
N TRP A 494 3.41 1.47 -20.58
CA TRP A 494 4.00 2.23 -19.46
C TRP A 494 5.44 2.64 -19.72
N THR A 495 6.24 1.84 -20.45
CA THR A 495 7.60 2.23 -20.84
C THR A 495 7.58 3.42 -21.80
N LEU A 496 6.65 3.43 -22.77
CA LEU A 496 6.41 4.59 -23.65
C LEU A 496 6.05 5.84 -22.84
N GLU A 497 5.13 5.73 -21.88
CA GLU A 497 4.76 6.83 -20.99
C GLU A 497 5.97 7.33 -20.18
N GLY A 498 6.78 6.44 -19.63
CA GLY A 498 7.98 6.77 -18.86
C GLY A 498 9.06 7.49 -19.69
N LEU A 499 9.15 7.19 -20.99
CA LEU A 499 9.98 7.91 -21.96
C LEU A 499 9.36 9.25 -22.43
N GLY A 500 8.19 9.61 -21.89
CA GLY A 500 7.45 10.81 -22.26
C GLY A 500 6.81 10.72 -23.64
N VAL A 501 6.44 9.52 -24.09
CA VAL A 501 5.76 9.27 -25.37
C VAL A 501 4.36 8.73 -25.06
N VAL A 502 3.38 9.62 -25.08
CA VAL A 502 1.97 9.25 -24.93
C VAL A 502 1.27 9.49 -26.26
N ASP A 503 0.99 8.41 -26.97
CA ASP A 503 0.46 8.43 -28.33
C ASP A 503 -1.06 8.26 -28.32
N LYS A 504 -1.78 9.35 -28.64
CA LYS A 504 -3.24 9.37 -28.71
C LYS A 504 -3.80 8.28 -29.65
N SER A 505 -3.18 8.07 -30.81
CA SER A 505 -3.67 7.11 -31.80
C SER A 505 -3.56 5.67 -31.30
N LEU A 506 -2.44 5.36 -30.64
CA LEU A 506 -2.23 4.07 -30.00
C LEU A 506 -3.19 3.86 -28.83
N ILE A 507 -3.44 4.89 -28.01
CA ILE A 507 -4.41 4.81 -26.91
C ILE A 507 -5.81 4.51 -27.44
N LEU A 508 -6.27 5.23 -28.47
CA LEU A 508 -7.58 4.99 -29.10
C LEU A 508 -7.70 3.56 -29.64
N GLU A 509 -6.63 3.04 -30.24
CA GLU A 509 -6.56 1.63 -30.66
C GLU A 509 -6.69 0.68 -29.46
N LYS A 510 -5.92 0.91 -28.39
CA LYS A 510 -5.84 0.04 -27.21
C LYS A 510 -7.06 0.08 -26.29
N LEU A 511 -7.91 1.10 -26.39
CA LEU A 511 -9.24 1.08 -25.75
C LEU A 511 -10.12 -0.07 -26.27
N ASN A 512 -9.78 -0.67 -27.42
CA ASN A 512 -10.49 -1.81 -28.01
C ASN A 512 -9.68 -3.13 -27.95
N ASP A 513 -8.61 -3.20 -27.16
CA ASP A 513 -7.81 -4.44 -27.01
C ASP A 513 -8.67 -5.58 -26.43
N VAL A 514 -8.36 -6.82 -26.79
CA VAL A 514 -9.11 -7.99 -26.29
C VAL A 514 -8.92 -8.20 -24.79
N ASP A 515 -7.76 -7.84 -24.25
CA ASP A 515 -7.45 -8.04 -22.84
C ASP A 515 -7.84 -6.82 -21.99
N PRO A 516 -8.61 -7.01 -20.90
CA PRO A 516 -9.07 -5.91 -20.05
C PRO A 516 -7.92 -5.13 -19.40
N ARG A 517 -6.77 -5.76 -19.14
CA ARG A 517 -5.59 -5.10 -18.54
C ARG A 517 -4.99 -4.05 -19.45
N VAL A 518 -5.01 -4.31 -20.76
CA VAL A 518 -4.56 -3.36 -21.78
C VAL A 518 -5.55 -2.22 -21.91
N ARG A 519 -6.87 -2.50 -21.89
CA ARG A 519 -7.92 -1.46 -21.89
C ARG A 519 -7.83 -0.56 -20.66
N ILE A 520 -7.70 -1.13 -19.45
CA ILE A 520 -7.47 -0.39 -18.19
C ILE A 520 -6.25 0.53 -18.32
N THR A 521 -5.15 0.03 -18.87
CA THR A 521 -3.93 0.82 -19.09
C THR A 521 -4.17 1.95 -20.08
N ALA A 522 -4.85 1.69 -21.20
CA ALA A 522 -5.20 2.71 -22.19
C ALA A 522 -6.07 3.82 -21.60
N ILE A 523 -7.05 3.46 -20.75
CA ILE A 523 -7.89 4.44 -20.04
C ILE A 523 -7.01 5.33 -19.14
N ARG A 524 -6.11 4.74 -18.33
CA ARG A 524 -5.18 5.51 -17.46
C ARG A 524 -4.28 6.44 -18.27
N LEU A 525 -3.74 5.98 -19.39
CA LEU A 525 -2.90 6.81 -20.26
C LEU A 525 -3.71 7.91 -20.99
N SER A 526 -5.02 7.74 -21.16
CA SER A 526 -5.90 8.75 -21.74
C SER A 526 -6.13 9.98 -20.84
N GLU A 527 -5.82 9.88 -19.54
CA GLU A 527 -6.12 10.91 -18.55
C GLU A 527 -5.48 12.26 -18.84
N GLU A 528 -4.31 12.29 -19.48
CA GLU A 528 -3.69 13.56 -19.87
C GLU A 528 -4.48 14.31 -20.95
N PHE A 529 -5.25 13.58 -21.78
CA PHE A 529 -6.13 14.14 -22.80
C PHE A 529 -7.48 14.52 -22.19
N LEU A 530 -7.95 13.78 -21.18
CA LEU A 530 -9.09 14.18 -20.35
C LEU A 530 -8.86 15.55 -19.70
N LYS A 531 -7.67 15.77 -19.11
CA LYS A 531 -7.27 17.07 -18.53
C LYS A 531 -7.26 18.21 -19.55
N LYS A 532 -7.11 17.89 -20.84
CA LYS A 532 -7.11 18.82 -21.97
C LYS A 532 -8.48 18.91 -22.66
N GLU A 533 -9.49 18.22 -22.14
CA GLU A 533 -10.86 18.15 -22.68
C GLU A 533 -10.92 17.66 -24.14
N ASP A 534 -10.06 16.69 -24.48
CA ASP A 534 -10.01 16.11 -25.83
C ASP A 534 -11.30 15.31 -26.15
N GLN A 535 -12.04 15.80 -27.13
CA GLN A 535 -13.35 15.28 -27.50
C GLN A 535 -13.32 13.87 -28.10
N GLU A 536 -12.27 13.54 -28.85
CA GLU A 536 -12.15 12.22 -29.48
C GLU A 536 -11.91 11.14 -28.41
N ILE A 537 -11.08 11.45 -27.42
CA ILE A 537 -10.86 10.56 -26.27
C ILE A 537 -12.15 10.43 -25.45
N MET A 538 -12.85 11.53 -25.17
CA MET A 538 -14.12 11.47 -24.44
C MET A 538 -15.15 10.58 -25.15
N GLN A 539 -15.30 10.72 -26.47
CA GLN A 539 -16.20 9.89 -27.28
C GLN A 539 -15.78 8.42 -27.31
N ALA A 540 -14.47 8.13 -27.32
CA ALA A 540 -13.98 6.77 -27.25
C ALA A 540 -14.26 6.13 -25.87
N LEU A 541 -13.99 6.86 -24.79
CA LEU A 541 -14.25 6.41 -23.41
C LEU A 541 -15.75 6.21 -23.13
N ALA A 542 -16.62 7.03 -23.71
CA ALA A 542 -18.07 6.85 -23.58
C ALA A 542 -18.56 5.49 -24.10
N LYS A 543 -17.85 4.86 -25.04
CA LYS A 543 -18.17 3.51 -25.52
C LYS A 543 -17.78 2.41 -24.52
N VAL A 544 -16.81 2.69 -23.65
CA VAL A 544 -16.27 1.75 -22.66
C VAL A 544 -17.20 1.57 -21.46
N GLN A 545 -18.21 2.43 -21.29
CA GLN A 545 -19.16 2.32 -20.18
C GLN A 545 -19.90 0.98 -20.09
N ASN A 546 -19.98 0.26 -21.21
CA ASN A 546 -20.63 -1.05 -21.33
C ASN A 546 -19.60 -2.19 -21.50
N ASP A 547 -18.36 -2.02 -21.04
CA ASP A 547 -17.35 -3.08 -21.11
C ASP A 547 -17.81 -4.34 -20.37
N ASN A 548 -17.44 -5.51 -20.90
CA ASN A 548 -17.78 -6.80 -20.29
C ASN A 548 -17.00 -7.07 -19.00
N ASP A 549 -15.85 -6.42 -18.81
CA ASP A 549 -15.08 -6.50 -17.57
C ASP A 549 -15.38 -5.28 -16.68
N ILE A 550 -15.96 -5.56 -15.51
CA ILE A 550 -16.35 -4.53 -14.54
C ILE A 550 -15.17 -3.71 -14.04
N ASN A 551 -13.94 -4.24 -14.02
CA ASN A 551 -12.75 -3.48 -13.63
C ASN A 551 -12.39 -2.43 -14.68
N VAL A 552 -12.71 -2.66 -15.96
CA VAL A 552 -12.54 -1.66 -17.03
C VAL A 552 -13.54 -0.51 -16.83
N VAL A 553 -14.81 -0.83 -16.53
CA VAL A 553 -15.83 0.17 -16.19
C VAL A 553 -15.43 0.96 -14.94
N ASN A 554 -14.93 0.28 -13.91
CA ASN A 554 -14.43 0.92 -12.70
C ASN A 554 -13.28 1.90 -13.01
N GLN A 555 -12.30 1.48 -13.83
CA GLN A 555 -11.20 2.36 -14.24
C GLN A 555 -11.68 3.56 -15.07
N LEU A 556 -12.69 3.39 -15.93
CA LEU A 556 -13.31 4.51 -16.66
C LEU A 556 -13.83 5.55 -15.66
N VAL A 557 -14.63 5.14 -14.68
CA VAL A 557 -15.20 6.02 -13.66
C VAL A 557 -14.12 6.79 -12.90
N LEU A 558 -13.07 6.09 -12.44
CA LEU A 558 -11.94 6.71 -11.76
C LEU A 558 -11.26 7.79 -12.62
N SER A 559 -11.12 7.53 -13.92
CA SER A 559 -10.40 8.42 -14.85
C SER A 559 -11.22 9.65 -15.25
N LEU A 560 -12.56 9.53 -15.30
CA LEU A 560 -13.45 10.65 -15.64
C LEU A 560 -13.34 11.84 -14.69
N ARG A 561 -12.79 11.66 -13.49
CA ARG A 561 -12.52 12.76 -12.54
C ARG A 561 -11.60 13.84 -13.10
N TYR A 562 -10.79 13.51 -14.12
CA TYR A 562 -9.84 14.44 -14.73
C TYR A 562 -10.43 15.34 -15.82
N SER A 563 -11.66 15.07 -16.29
CA SER A 563 -12.39 15.96 -17.19
C SER A 563 -13.45 16.75 -16.42
N LYS A 564 -13.61 18.02 -16.77
CA LYS A 564 -14.62 18.94 -16.21
C LYS A 564 -15.81 19.11 -17.15
N SER A 565 -15.88 18.37 -18.24
CA SER A 565 -16.92 18.53 -19.24
C SER A 565 -18.29 18.07 -18.73
N ALA A 566 -19.35 18.58 -19.34
CA ALA A 566 -20.71 18.13 -19.07
C ALA A 566 -20.87 16.65 -19.45
N GLU A 567 -20.32 16.26 -20.61
CA GLU A 567 -20.33 14.90 -21.13
C GLU A 567 -19.67 13.90 -20.16
N SER A 568 -18.56 14.28 -19.51
CA SER A 568 -17.93 13.46 -18.48
C SER A 568 -18.83 13.27 -17.26
N SER A 569 -19.64 14.28 -16.91
CA SER A 569 -20.55 14.24 -15.77
C SER A 569 -21.83 13.44 -16.07
N ASP A 570 -22.33 13.57 -17.31
CA ASP A 570 -23.43 12.75 -17.83
C ASP A 570 -23.02 11.27 -17.91
N LEU A 571 -21.81 10.99 -18.40
CA LEU A 571 -21.27 9.63 -18.47
C LEU A 571 -21.11 9.01 -17.07
N LEU A 572 -20.60 9.78 -16.11
CA LEU A 572 -20.48 9.33 -14.71
C LEU A 572 -21.86 9.00 -14.12
N SER A 573 -22.86 9.85 -14.37
CA SER A 573 -24.24 9.62 -13.94
C SER A 573 -24.83 8.37 -14.58
N SER A 574 -24.63 8.17 -15.89
CA SER A 574 -25.07 6.99 -16.63
C SER A 574 -24.49 5.69 -16.05
N VAL A 575 -23.18 5.67 -15.77
CA VAL A 575 -22.54 4.51 -15.15
C VAL A 575 -23.05 4.29 -13.73
N SER A 576 -23.26 5.36 -12.95
CA SER A 576 -23.84 5.28 -11.60
C SER A 576 -25.24 4.67 -11.60
N GLU A 577 -26.09 5.02 -12.57
CA GLU A 577 -27.44 4.46 -12.70
C GLU A 577 -27.40 2.99 -13.11
N GLN A 578 -26.50 2.62 -14.03
CA GLN A 578 -26.41 1.26 -14.57
C GLN A 578 -25.74 0.26 -13.61
N TYR A 579 -24.73 0.71 -12.85
CA TYR A 579 -23.89 -0.14 -12.02
C TYR A 579 -23.95 0.23 -10.53
N GLY A 580 -24.98 0.97 -10.10
CA GLY A 580 -25.13 1.40 -8.70
C GLY A 580 -25.17 0.28 -7.66
N ASP A 581 -25.56 -0.94 -8.07
CA ASP A 581 -25.56 -2.13 -7.21
C ASP A 581 -24.16 -2.80 -7.11
N ASN A 582 -23.20 -2.42 -7.95
CA ASN A 582 -21.83 -2.89 -7.83
C ASN A 582 -21.05 -2.02 -6.84
N GLU A 583 -20.74 -2.57 -5.67
CA GLU A 583 -20.07 -1.88 -4.56
C GLU A 583 -18.78 -1.15 -4.97
N LEU A 584 -17.95 -1.78 -5.80
CA LEU A 584 -16.68 -1.19 -6.24
C LEU A 584 -16.91 0.01 -7.16
N VAL A 585 -17.79 -0.14 -8.16
CA VAL A 585 -18.10 0.94 -9.10
C VAL A 585 -18.78 2.09 -8.37
N ALA A 586 -19.74 1.83 -7.48
CA ALA A 586 -20.40 2.84 -6.67
C ALA A 586 -19.39 3.64 -5.82
N ALA A 587 -18.48 2.97 -5.12
CA ALA A 587 -17.43 3.63 -4.35
C ALA A 587 -16.50 4.49 -5.24
N SER A 588 -16.15 4.02 -6.43
CA SER A 588 -15.35 4.79 -7.40
C SER A 588 -16.11 5.99 -7.98
N VAL A 589 -17.43 5.89 -8.18
CA VAL A 589 -18.27 7.02 -8.59
C VAL A 589 -18.25 8.10 -7.51
N ASP A 590 -18.43 7.71 -6.24
CA ASP A 590 -18.38 8.64 -5.10
C ASP A 590 -17.03 9.34 -5.02
N LEU A 591 -15.92 8.60 -5.20
CA LEU A 591 -14.60 9.20 -5.32
C LEU A 591 -14.54 10.20 -6.48
N GLY A 592 -15.06 9.84 -7.65
CA GLY A 592 -15.12 10.71 -8.83
C GLY A 592 -15.88 12.03 -8.57
N LEU A 593 -17.06 11.94 -7.97
CA LEU A 593 -17.89 13.09 -7.59
C LEU A 593 -17.17 13.97 -6.57
N LYS A 594 -16.60 13.39 -5.52
CA LYS A 594 -15.81 14.10 -4.49
C LYS A 594 -14.59 14.83 -5.08
N ALA A 595 -13.96 14.28 -6.12
CA ALA A 595 -12.85 14.94 -6.79
C ALA A 595 -13.28 16.15 -7.64
N LYS A 596 -14.48 16.12 -8.21
CA LYS A 596 -15.05 17.25 -8.98
C LYS A 596 -15.61 18.36 -8.10
N ASP A 597 -15.86 18.08 -6.82
CA ASP A 597 -16.37 19.05 -5.86
C ASP A 597 -15.28 20.05 -5.43
N SER A 598 -15.35 21.26 -5.99
CA SER A 598 -14.40 22.34 -5.71
C SER A 598 -14.37 22.78 -4.25
N ASP A 599 -15.49 22.67 -3.54
CA ASP A 599 -15.59 23.07 -2.13
C ASP A 599 -14.95 22.00 -1.24
N LEU A 600 -15.16 20.72 -1.58
CA LEU A 600 -14.49 19.61 -0.91
C LEU A 600 -12.97 19.64 -1.10
N GLN A 601 -12.49 20.02 -2.29
CA GLN A 601 -11.05 20.20 -2.51
C GLN A 601 -10.45 21.32 -1.66
N GLN A 602 -11.16 22.45 -1.54
CA GLN A 602 -10.73 23.54 -0.65
C GLN A 602 -10.75 23.11 0.82
N LEU A 603 -11.75 22.32 1.23
CA LEU A 603 -11.81 21.74 2.57
C LEU A 603 -10.64 20.78 2.83
N LYS A 604 -10.36 19.84 1.91
CA LYS A 604 -9.20 18.93 2.01
C LYS A 604 -7.89 19.70 2.13
N HIS A 605 -7.71 20.76 1.33
CA HIS A 605 -6.54 21.64 1.42
C HIS A 605 -6.42 22.29 2.81
N ARG A 606 -7.53 22.83 3.35
CA ARG A 606 -7.58 23.43 4.69
C ARG A 606 -7.25 22.42 5.80
N LEU A 607 -7.68 21.17 5.63
CA LEU A 607 -7.51 20.09 6.61
C LEU A 607 -6.16 19.36 6.51
N ALA A 608 -5.32 19.66 5.52
CA ALA A 608 -4.13 18.86 5.18
C ALA A 608 -3.21 18.59 6.39
N ASN A 609 -3.06 19.55 7.30
CA ASN A 609 -2.20 19.46 8.49
C ASN A 609 -2.93 18.99 9.78
N LYS A 610 -4.21 18.59 9.70
CA LYS A 610 -4.97 18.08 10.86
C LYS A 610 -4.76 16.57 11.06
N SER A 611 -5.14 16.03 12.22
CA SER A 611 -5.08 14.59 12.49
C SER A 611 -6.05 13.82 11.60
N ASN A 612 -5.80 12.52 11.35
CA ASN A 612 -6.72 11.69 10.56
C ASN A 612 -8.12 11.66 11.18
N GLY A 613 -8.19 11.56 12.53
CA GLY A 613 -9.43 11.63 13.30
C GLY A 613 -10.27 12.90 13.04
N HIS A 614 -9.60 14.04 12.83
CA HIS A 614 -10.25 15.31 12.49
C HIS A 614 -10.66 15.30 11.00
N LYS A 615 -9.75 14.88 10.11
CA LYS A 615 -9.99 14.86 8.66
C LYS A 615 -11.26 14.09 8.31
N TRP A 616 -11.39 12.83 8.74
CA TRP A 616 -12.55 12.02 8.37
C TRP A 616 -13.86 12.60 8.94
N ARG A 617 -13.89 13.03 10.21
CA ARG A 617 -15.09 13.67 10.82
C ARG A 617 -15.49 14.95 10.11
N ALA A 618 -14.52 15.77 9.67
CA ALA A 618 -14.80 17.00 8.95
C ALA A 618 -15.28 16.74 7.52
N LEU A 619 -14.83 15.65 6.89
CA LEU A 619 -15.30 15.21 5.57
C LEU A 619 -16.72 14.63 5.66
N ASP A 620 -17.02 13.81 6.65
CA ASP A 620 -18.39 13.34 6.89
C ASP A 620 -19.33 14.49 7.26
N GLY A 621 -18.84 15.44 8.06
CA GLY A 621 -19.58 16.64 8.42
C GLY A 621 -19.87 17.56 7.24
N TYR A 622 -19.01 17.55 6.22
CA TYR A 622 -19.23 18.29 4.97
C TYR A 622 -20.43 17.72 4.21
N ASP A 623 -20.51 16.39 4.08
CA ASP A 623 -21.62 15.71 3.41
C ASP A 623 -22.95 15.99 4.13
N ILE A 624 -22.96 15.88 5.46
CA ILE A 624 -24.13 16.23 6.30
C ILE A 624 -24.56 17.69 6.08
N TYR A 625 -23.61 18.63 6.10
CA TYR A 625 -23.89 20.05 5.92
C TYR A 625 -24.50 20.33 4.54
N LYS A 626 -23.93 19.74 3.47
CA LYS A 626 -24.42 19.91 2.09
C LYS A 626 -25.84 19.35 1.92
N GLN A 627 -26.20 18.29 2.62
CA GLN A 627 -27.54 17.71 2.53
C GLN A 627 -28.58 18.48 3.34
N THR A 628 -28.22 19.00 4.52
CA THR A 628 -29.21 19.48 5.50
C THR A 628 -29.11 20.97 5.83
N CYS A 629 -27.90 21.54 5.87
CA CYS A 629 -27.67 22.89 6.39
C CYS A 629 -27.53 23.96 5.29
N VAL A 630 -27.12 23.56 4.08
CA VAL A 630 -26.73 24.46 2.99
C VAL A 630 -27.85 25.40 2.55
N THR A 631 -29.11 24.96 2.62
CA THR A 631 -30.28 25.73 2.16
C THR A 631 -30.46 27.04 2.92
N CYS A 632 -30.05 27.07 4.20
CA CYS A 632 -30.17 28.26 5.06
C CYS A 632 -28.85 29.01 5.22
N HIS A 633 -27.74 28.27 5.36
CA HIS A 633 -26.43 28.83 5.68
C HIS A 633 -25.52 29.06 4.46
N GLY A 634 -25.93 28.61 3.27
CA GLY A 634 -25.20 28.80 2.02
C GLY A 634 -23.99 27.85 1.89
N GLN A 635 -23.47 27.71 0.68
CA GLN A 635 -22.32 26.81 0.43
C GLN A 635 -21.05 27.27 1.16
N ASP A 636 -20.87 28.58 1.33
CA ASP A 636 -19.69 29.18 1.96
C ASP A 636 -19.90 29.51 3.45
N LEU A 637 -21.00 29.02 4.05
CA LEU A 637 -21.37 29.23 5.46
C LEU A 637 -21.62 30.72 5.81
N LYS A 638 -21.77 31.61 4.83
CA LYS A 638 -22.02 33.05 5.07
C LYS A 638 -23.49 33.43 5.14
N GLY A 639 -24.39 32.48 4.94
CA GLY A 639 -25.84 32.68 4.89
C GLY A 639 -26.35 32.86 3.46
N VAL A 640 -27.60 32.48 3.23
CA VAL A 640 -28.28 32.69 1.95
C VAL A 640 -29.04 34.04 1.97
N PRO A 641 -28.89 34.93 0.98
CA PRO A 641 -29.63 36.19 0.91
C PRO A 641 -31.16 36.01 0.82
N ASN A 642 -31.93 36.86 1.51
CA ASN A 642 -33.41 36.83 1.55
C ASN A 642 -34.03 38.21 1.25
N GLY A 643 -33.58 38.86 0.17
CA GLY A 643 -33.97 40.21 -0.22
C GLY A 643 -32.84 41.23 -0.04
N GLU A 644 -33.16 42.53 -0.23
CA GLU A 644 -32.18 43.61 -0.14
C GLU A 644 -31.72 43.81 1.32
N ASN A 645 -30.61 43.19 1.68
CA ASN A 645 -29.88 43.29 2.97
C ASN A 645 -30.34 42.39 4.14
N SER A 646 -30.94 41.24 3.88
CA SER A 646 -31.21 40.22 4.90
C SER A 646 -30.67 38.84 4.49
N LEU A 647 -30.38 37.98 5.47
CA LEU A 647 -30.00 36.58 5.25
C LEU A 647 -31.08 35.67 5.85
N ILE A 648 -31.28 34.49 5.26
CA ILE A 648 -32.15 33.43 5.80
C ILE A 648 -31.65 32.99 7.18
N ALA A 649 -30.33 32.82 7.33
CA ALA A 649 -29.69 32.45 8.59
C ALA A 649 -28.38 33.25 8.76
N PRO A 650 -27.89 33.43 10.01
CA PRO A 650 -26.64 34.15 10.23
C PRO A 650 -25.45 33.38 9.64
N SER A 651 -24.37 34.12 9.34
CA SER A 651 -23.11 33.50 9.00
C SER A 651 -22.58 32.64 10.15
N LEU A 652 -22.06 31.47 9.77
CA LEU A 652 -21.32 30.57 10.66
C LEU A 652 -19.80 30.85 10.59
N ILE A 653 -19.32 31.57 9.58
CA ILE A 653 -17.93 32.02 9.47
C ILE A 653 -17.69 33.21 10.40
N GLY A 654 -16.63 33.16 11.21
CA GLY A 654 -16.27 34.18 12.20
C GLY A 654 -17.23 34.25 13.40
N SER A 655 -18.18 33.31 13.51
CA SER A 655 -19.21 33.32 14.54
C SER A 655 -18.62 32.99 15.92
N PRO A 656 -18.80 33.83 16.96
CA PRO A 656 -18.36 33.51 18.32
C PRO A 656 -18.96 32.22 18.87
N ARG A 657 -20.18 31.88 18.41
CA ARG A 657 -20.91 30.66 18.81
C ARG A 657 -20.32 29.40 18.18
N VAL A 658 -19.61 29.56 17.06
CA VAL A 658 -18.91 28.46 16.37
C VAL A 658 -17.46 28.37 16.86
N MET A 659 -16.77 29.51 17.01
CA MET A 659 -15.35 29.54 17.35
C MET A 659 -15.05 29.37 18.84
N GLY A 660 -16.01 29.74 19.69
CA GLY A 660 -15.90 29.66 21.14
C GLY A 660 -16.14 28.25 21.68
N ASP A 661 -16.84 28.17 22.81
CA ASP A 661 -17.17 26.92 23.50
C ASP A 661 -17.94 25.96 22.58
N LYS A 662 -17.46 24.71 22.49
CA LYS A 662 -18.10 23.64 21.70
C LYS A 662 -19.51 23.38 22.20
N GLU A 663 -19.77 23.52 23.50
CA GLU A 663 -21.07 23.25 24.10
C GLU A 663 -22.18 24.13 23.52
N VAL A 664 -21.87 25.39 23.21
CA VAL A 664 -22.84 26.31 22.61
C VAL A 664 -23.26 25.83 21.22
N LEU A 665 -22.31 25.48 20.36
CA LEU A 665 -22.60 24.98 19.01
C LEU A 665 -23.40 23.68 19.07
N VAL A 666 -22.98 22.74 19.92
CA VAL A 666 -23.66 21.44 20.06
C VAL A 666 -25.08 21.62 20.59
N LYS A 667 -25.31 22.46 21.60
CA LYS A 667 -26.66 22.75 22.11
C LYS A 667 -27.58 23.36 21.05
N ILE A 668 -27.04 24.25 20.20
CA ILE A 668 -27.78 24.81 19.06
C ILE A 668 -28.16 23.68 18.08
N LEU A 669 -27.23 22.80 17.73
CA LEU A 669 -27.52 21.68 16.82
C LEU A 669 -28.55 20.70 17.41
N LEU A 670 -28.48 20.41 18.71
CA LEU A 670 -29.37 19.47 19.37
C LEU A 670 -30.80 19.99 19.51
N ASN A 671 -30.99 21.21 20.01
CA ASN A 671 -32.32 21.72 20.41
C ASN A 671 -32.81 22.89 19.55
N GLY A 672 -32.00 23.38 18.61
CA GLY A 672 -32.33 24.53 17.79
C GLY A 672 -32.17 25.87 18.52
N LEU A 673 -32.38 26.96 17.79
CA LEU A 673 -32.18 28.33 18.28
C LEU A 673 -33.32 29.25 17.79
N THR A 674 -33.80 30.13 18.65
CA THR A 674 -34.86 31.12 18.35
C THR A 674 -34.55 32.49 18.97
N GLY A 675 -35.21 33.52 18.45
CA GLY A 675 -35.04 34.91 18.87
C GLY A 675 -33.82 35.61 18.27
N PRO A 676 -33.52 36.84 18.71
CA PRO A 676 -32.52 37.68 18.07
C PRO A 676 -31.11 37.17 18.30
N ILE A 677 -30.31 37.15 17.23
CA ILE A 677 -28.89 36.82 17.22
C ILE A 677 -28.12 38.10 16.87
N ASP A 678 -27.28 38.57 17.78
CA ASP A 678 -26.51 39.81 17.62
C ASP A 678 -27.39 41.02 17.22
N GLY A 679 -28.60 41.08 17.79
CA GLY A 679 -29.57 42.16 17.55
C GLY A 679 -30.38 42.04 16.26
N LYS A 680 -30.29 40.92 15.53
CA LYS A 680 -31.02 40.65 14.28
C LYS A 680 -31.88 39.39 14.37
N GLU A 681 -33.04 39.41 13.71
CA GLU A 681 -33.98 38.29 13.65
C GLU A 681 -33.74 37.44 12.38
N TYR A 682 -33.65 36.11 12.54
CA TYR A 682 -33.39 35.15 11.45
C TYR A 682 -34.43 34.00 11.39
N GLY A 683 -35.47 34.04 12.21
CA GLY A 683 -36.42 32.94 12.35
C GLY A 683 -35.91 31.82 13.27
N ILE A 684 -36.43 30.61 13.09
CA ILE A 684 -36.12 29.46 13.95
C ILE A 684 -35.12 28.54 13.25
N MET A 685 -34.03 28.20 13.95
CA MET A 685 -33.16 27.08 13.56
C MET A 685 -33.73 25.79 14.15
N LEU A 686 -34.07 24.84 13.29
CA LEU A 686 -34.70 23.57 13.68
C LEU A 686 -33.71 22.65 14.41
N PRO A 687 -34.15 21.92 15.46
CA PRO A 687 -33.30 20.96 16.15
C PRO A 687 -32.93 19.78 15.25
N MET A 688 -31.71 19.27 15.40
CA MET A 688 -31.21 18.06 14.76
C MET A 688 -30.92 16.95 15.78
N GLY A 689 -31.33 17.13 17.04
CA GLY A 689 -31.07 16.19 18.13
C GLY A 689 -31.74 14.81 18.00
N SER A 690 -32.55 14.57 16.97
CA SER A 690 -33.00 13.20 16.65
C SER A 690 -31.89 12.34 16.04
N ASN A 691 -30.83 12.96 15.50
CA ASN A 691 -29.66 12.25 15.01
C ASN A 691 -28.75 11.83 16.18
N ASP A 692 -27.94 10.80 15.96
CA ASP A 692 -26.99 10.29 16.96
C ASP A 692 -25.83 11.27 17.24
N ASP A 693 -24.96 10.88 18.18
CA ASP A 693 -23.88 11.73 18.65
C ASP A 693 -22.75 11.89 17.62
N ASP A 694 -22.51 10.87 16.80
CA ASP A 694 -21.53 10.92 15.71
C ASP A 694 -21.97 11.91 14.63
N TRP A 695 -23.22 11.85 14.19
CA TRP A 695 -23.78 12.75 13.20
C TRP A 695 -23.64 14.22 13.62
N ILE A 696 -23.99 14.52 14.89
CA ILE A 696 -23.88 15.87 15.44
C ILE A 696 -22.41 16.29 15.57
N GLY A 697 -21.54 15.37 16.01
CA GLY A 697 -20.10 15.62 16.13
C GLY A 697 -19.43 15.92 14.79
N HIS A 698 -19.81 15.20 13.73
CA HIS A 698 -19.26 15.37 12.38
C HIS A 698 -19.62 16.74 11.80
N VAL A 699 -20.92 17.09 11.76
CA VAL A 699 -21.35 18.39 11.21
C VAL A 699 -20.81 19.57 12.03
N ALA A 700 -20.74 19.43 13.36
CA ALA A 700 -20.11 20.44 14.22
C ALA A 700 -18.62 20.59 13.91
N THR A 701 -17.92 19.47 13.70
CA THR A 701 -16.51 19.45 13.33
C THR A 701 -16.27 20.13 11.98
N TYR A 702 -17.11 19.89 10.97
CA TYR A 702 -17.01 20.58 9.68
C TYR A 702 -17.20 22.10 9.81
N ILE A 703 -18.28 22.54 10.46
CA ILE A 703 -18.58 23.96 10.67
C ILE A 703 -17.42 24.67 11.40
N ARG A 704 -16.86 24.01 12.42
CA ARG A 704 -15.69 24.49 13.17
C ARG A 704 -14.41 24.49 12.36
N SER A 705 -14.23 23.52 11.47
CA SER A 705 -13.07 23.43 10.57
C SER A 705 -13.05 24.55 9.56
N MET A 706 -14.22 24.97 9.05
CA MET A 706 -14.35 26.14 8.17
C MET A 706 -14.00 27.47 8.86
N ASN A 707 -13.87 27.44 10.18
CA ASN A 707 -13.43 28.55 11.04
C ASN A 707 -12.02 28.33 11.62
N ASP A 708 -11.29 27.33 11.13
CA ASP A 708 -9.94 26.95 11.58
C ASP A 708 -9.84 26.61 13.07
N THR A 709 -10.92 26.08 13.65
CA THR A 709 -11.01 25.72 15.08
C THR A 709 -10.98 24.20 15.32
N THR A 710 -11.04 23.78 16.59
CA THR A 710 -10.91 22.37 17.02
C THR A 710 -12.13 21.53 16.64
N MET A 711 -11.94 20.22 16.43
CA MET A 711 -13.03 19.25 16.23
C MET A 711 -13.94 19.09 17.46
N VAL A 712 -15.11 18.47 17.26
CA VAL A 712 -16.07 18.04 18.30
C VAL A 712 -16.19 16.53 18.22
N HIS A 713 -15.95 15.85 19.34
CA HIS A 713 -16.05 14.40 19.44
C HIS A 713 -17.45 13.94 19.84
N GLU A 714 -17.77 12.70 19.49
CA GLU A 714 -19.02 12.03 19.81
C GLU A 714 -19.26 11.92 21.33
N ASN A 715 -18.21 11.67 22.11
CA ASN A 715 -18.32 11.65 23.57
C ASN A 715 -18.63 13.03 24.15
N GLU A 716 -18.05 14.10 23.57
CA GLU A 716 -18.38 15.48 23.96
C GLU A 716 -19.85 15.78 23.68
N VAL A 717 -20.37 15.37 22.51
CA VAL A 717 -21.79 15.52 22.17
C VAL A 717 -22.67 14.75 23.16
N ARG A 718 -22.34 13.49 23.45
CA ARG A 718 -23.07 12.65 24.39
C ARG A 718 -23.15 13.28 25.78
N ASP A 719 -22.01 13.78 26.27
CA ASP A 719 -21.92 14.43 27.58
C ASP A 719 -22.75 15.71 27.63
N ILE A 720 -22.73 16.52 26.57
CA ILE A 720 -23.55 17.73 26.45
C ILE A 720 -25.04 17.38 26.38
N ARG A 721 -25.40 16.36 25.60
CA ARG A 721 -26.79 15.87 25.48
C ARG A 721 -27.33 15.38 26.82
N ALA A 722 -26.50 14.74 27.63
CA ALA A 722 -26.87 14.24 28.96
C ALA A 722 -27.08 15.34 30.02
N LYS A 723 -26.62 16.59 29.78
CA LYS A 723 -26.84 17.71 30.72
C LYS A 723 -28.29 18.20 30.73
N ASP A 724 -28.99 18.09 29.60
CA ASP A 724 -30.35 18.64 29.42
C ASP A 724 -31.29 17.62 28.72
N PRO A 725 -31.44 16.37 29.22
CA PRO A 725 -32.06 15.27 28.47
C PRO A 725 -33.56 15.48 28.17
N ASP A 726 -34.25 16.26 28.99
CA ASP A 726 -35.68 16.52 28.86
C ASP A 726 -36.02 17.81 28.09
N ARG A 727 -35.01 18.56 27.61
CA ARG A 727 -35.25 19.85 26.96
C ARG A 727 -35.81 19.66 25.55
N LYS A 728 -37.06 20.09 25.36
CA LYS A 728 -37.77 20.07 24.06
C LYS A 728 -37.93 21.43 23.38
N ASN A 729 -37.57 22.51 24.08
CA ASN A 729 -37.70 23.87 23.59
C ASN A 729 -36.39 24.37 22.98
N TYR A 730 -36.51 25.25 21.97
CA TYR A 730 -35.40 25.99 21.39
C TYR A 730 -34.61 26.75 22.45
N TRP A 731 -33.31 26.91 22.21
CA TRP A 731 -32.51 27.87 22.97
C TRP A 731 -32.79 29.29 22.52
N THR A 732 -32.65 30.25 23.42
CA THR A 732 -32.39 31.65 23.08
C THR A 732 -30.91 31.95 23.29
N LEU A 733 -30.35 32.89 22.52
CA LEU A 733 -28.94 33.25 22.68
C LEU A 733 -28.61 33.72 24.11
N LYS A 734 -29.57 34.38 24.78
CA LYS A 734 -29.42 34.81 26.18
C LYS A 734 -29.32 33.65 27.17
N GLU A 735 -29.93 32.50 26.89
CA GLU A 735 -29.80 31.31 27.73
C GLU A 735 -28.45 30.63 27.54
N LEU A 736 -27.93 30.60 26.31
CA LEU A 736 -26.65 29.96 25.99
C LEU A 736 -25.42 30.75 26.46
N LEU A 737 -25.57 32.05 26.72
CA LEU A 737 -24.49 32.95 27.15
C LEU A 737 -24.49 33.24 28.67
N LYS A 738 -25.28 32.50 29.45
CA LYS A 738 -25.25 32.51 30.93
C LYS A 738 -24.43 31.34 31.43
#